data_AF-A0A9E0L7D4-F1
#
_entry.id   AF-A0A9E0L7D4-F1
#
_cell.length_a   1.000
_cell.length_b   1.000
_cell.length_c   1.000
_cell.angle_alpha   90.00
_cell.angle_beta   90.00
_cell.angle_gamma   90.00
#
_symmetry.space_group_name_H-M   'P 1'
#
loop_
_entity.id
_entity.type
_entity.pdbx_description
1 polymer ?
#
loop_
_entity_poly.entity_id
_entity_poly.type
_entity_poly.pdbx_seq_one_letter_code
_entity_poly.pdbx_strand_id
1 'polypeptide(L)'
;MFLVFSFTQISYAIETYEPSEAIVIGEFIYEDDYTPTTDDCTISIYSPAGATLVNEATMTDDATGWHYYSYTVPGVEGKYPTFITCGTLIGGDLLKLDKTFIAKNAEVSDASIASAVWASGSRSLTTFGTLVSDVWSNGTRTMTAFGSLAADVWDGAFAPTRQLTTKNIAGGGSFATESYIDTSEATVVAEIQTTQGLINALNNISAADVWAHGTRSINSGTVTVDTTSVDAIWDTATLGLSTSGSIGKLIVDNLDAQVSTRGTSTLTAGDVWNSATRTLSTTGVDAVSSGVWANATRTLTNYGNDITAEDVWNVLSSSLVTVGSIGEQLATNVDAQSSDILTQVQANEALILALNDISAADVWAAGTRTLTGTVDISTTSVDAIWDTASSGLTASGSVGKLIADNLDVQVSTRGTSSLTAADVWNSATRTLSDYSTSSIATAVWANGTRTLSNYGNDITAEDVWNVLSSSLVTVGSIGEQLATNVDAQVSTAGGADNWSVKMGNVERVQAGYTYRTKVFILDSSATPTAPFSIPTVTLYDADRNIVVSGVATTLLSTGVYEYTYSVSNNAAQGLWEAIISTEVESGKTIQTNDYWEVSGSPAQVLINSVTATDLTSITGNVTITNEGLSGYEYQYEWCVVSDLSNDCGGNDDAYYALAAKFINPSEDWNTGLSATVATAGTYYFKLKVYFGTDSSSASRVFTVTSGSAPSSGGGGGGGGSTTTNGSCNGADFNASGKVDSTDFSILLFFWKTKSPFANPCVDINVDTKVDSVDFSILLYQWGTKPL
;
A
#
# COMPACT_ATOMS: atom_id res chain seq x y z
N MET A 1 29.55 -86.72 1.33
CA MET A 1 29.28 -85.49 2.10
C MET A 1 30.09 -84.38 1.43
N PHE A 2 29.44 -83.65 0.51
CA PHE A 2 30.04 -82.53 -0.23
C PHE A 2 30.03 -81.31 0.70
N LEU A 3 31.21 -80.87 1.16
CA LEU A 3 31.34 -79.56 1.80
C LEU A 3 31.56 -78.53 0.70
N VAL A 4 30.52 -77.75 0.41
CA VAL A 4 30.60 -76.55 -0.42
C VAL A 4 31.23 -75.47 0.44
N PHE A 5 32.48 -75.10 0.14
CA PHE A 5 33.07 -73.86 0.66
C PHE A 5 32.45 -72.70 -0.11
N SER A 6 31.57 -71.96 0.57
CA SER A 6 31.06 -70.68 0.11
C SER A 6 32.21 -69.68 0.17
N PHE A 7 32.82 -69.34 -0.96
CA PHE A 7 33.74 -68.22 -1.05
C PHE A 7 32.92 -66.93 -0.94
N THR A 8 32.92 -66.32 0.24
CA THR A 8 32.54 -64.91 0.38
C THR A 8 33.57 -64.09 -0.41
N GLN A 9 33.17 -63.56 -1.55
CA GLN A 9 33.92 -62.55 -2.29
C GLN A 9 34.06 -61.33 -1.37
N ILE A 10 35.23 -61.14 -0.77
CA ILE A 10 35.59 -59.85 -0.17
C ILE A 10 35.71 -58.89 -1.35
N SER A 11 34.73 -58.00 -1.52
CA SER A 11 34.89 -56.86 -2.43
C SER A 11 36.00 -55.98 -1.87
N TYR A 12 37.20 -56.12 -2.40
CA TYR A 12 38.19 -55.06 -2.28
C TYR A 12 37.65 -53.85 -3.02
N ALA A 13 37.62 -52.69 -2.37
CA ALA A 13 37.29 -51.43 -3.01
C ALA A 13 38.32 -51.22 -4.13
N ILE A 14 37.89 -51.28 -5.38
CA ILE A 14 38.74 -50.96 -6.51
C ILE A 14 39.07 -49.48 -6.42
N GLU A 15 40.36 -49.15 -6.33
CA GLU A 15 40.81 -47.76 -6.28
C GLU A 15 40.44 -47.03 -7.57
N THR A 16 39.99 -45.78 -7.44
CA THR A 16 39.59 -44.94 -8.56
C THR A 16 40.48 -43.71 -8.61
N TYR A 17 40.98 -43.40 -9.79
CA TYR A 17 41.91 -42.29 -10.04
C TYR A 17 41.42 -41.43 -11.20
N GLU A 18 41.81 -40.16 -11.21
CA GLU A 18 41.49 -39.26 -12.32
C GLU A 18 42.47 -39.47 -13.49
N PRO A 19 42.04 -39.28 -14.75
CA PRO A 19 42.97 -39.38 -15.87
C PRO A 19 44.08 -38.34 -15.79
N SER A 20 45.31 -38.74 -16.14
CA SER A 20 46.56 -37.96 -15.99
C SER A 20 47.08 -37.79 -14.55
N GLU A 21 46.44 -38.41 -13.55
CA GLU A 21 46.94 -38.46 -12.18
C GLU A 21 48.21 -39.33 -12.08
N ALA A 22 49.19 -38.90 -11.29
CA ALA A 22 50.38 -39.69 -10.98
C ALA A 22 50.12 -40.52 -9.72
N ILE A 23 50.09 -41.84 -9.88
CA ILE A 23 49.74 -42.81 -8.85
C ILE A 23 50.93 -43.71 -8.51
N VAL A 24 50.92 -44.28 -7.31
CA VAL A 24 51.91 -45.26 -6.87
C VAL A 24 51.18 -46.56 -6.55
N ILE A 25 51.50 -47.62 -7.29
CA ILE A 25 50.90 -48.94 -7.12
C ILE A 25 51.92 -49.83 -6.42
N GLY A 26 51.56 -50.43 -5.29
CA GLY A 26 52.48 -51.29 -4.56
C GLY A 26 51.81 -52.30 -3.63
N GLU A 27 52.65 -53.13 -3.03
CA GLU A 27 52.28 -54.09 -1.99
C GLU A 27 53.44 -54.32 -1.02
N PHE A 28 53.12 -54.59 0.25
CA PHE A 28 54.09 -55.09 1.21
C PHE A 28 54.27 -56.61 1.08
N ILE A 29 55.49 -57.05 0.87
CA ILE A 29 55.83 -58.46 0.70
C ILE A 29 56.77 -58.89 1.83
N TYR A 30 56.42 -60.01 2.47
CA TYR A 30 57.17 -60.60 3.57
C TYR A 30 57.39 -62.09 3.28
N GLU A 31 58.51 -62.61 3.75
CA GLU A 31 58.79 -64.04 3.77
C GLU A 31 57.96 -64.75 4.86
N ASP A 32 57.90 -66.09 4.81
CA ASP A 32 57.17 -66.92 5.79
C ASP A 32 57.62 -66.71 7.25
N ASP A 33 58.82 -66.17 7.47
CA ASP A 33 59.35 -65.80 8.79
C ASP A 33 59.01 -64.36 9.22
N TYR A 34 58.13 -63.68 8.47
CA TYR A 34 57.69 -62.29 8.65
C TYR A 34 58.81 -61.26 8.49
N THR A 35 59.95 -61.62 7.89
CA THR A 35 60.97 -60.63 7.49
C THR A 35 60.60 -59.98 6.14
N PRO A 36 60.87 -58.68 5.95
CA PRO A 36 60.57 -58.02 4.67
C PRO A 36 61.44 -58.59 3.56
N THR A 37 60.82 -58.93 2.42
CA THR A 37 61.58 -59.43 1.26
C THR A 37 62.07 -58.29 0.38
N THR A 38 63.28 -58.43 -0.14
CA THR A 38 63.85 -57.58 -1.19
C THR A 38 63.94 -58.31 -2.52
N ASP A 39 63.26 -59.45 -2.67
CA ASP A 39 63.23 -60.19 -3.92
C ASP A 39 62.50 -59.41 -5.01
N ASP A 40 63.01 -59.47 -6.23
CA ASP A 40 62.50 -58.68 -7.36
C ASP A 40 61.02 -58.98 -7.63
N CYS A 41 60.19 -57.93 -7.54
CA CYS A 41 58.80 -57.93 -7.99
C CYS A 41 58.67 -57.24 -9.36
N THR A 42 57.71 -57.69 -10.16
CA THR A 42 57.35 -57.10 -11.46
C THR A 42 55.88 -56.72 -11.51
N ILE A 43 55.55 -55.66 -12.27
CA ILE A 43 54.18 -55.19 -12.48
C ILE A 43 53.81 -55.17 -13.96
N SER A 44 52.59 -55.59 -14.27
CA SER A 44 51.98 -55.49 -15.60
C SER A 44 50.67 -54.73 -15.53
N ILE A 45 50.48 -53.75 -16.41
CA ILE A 45 49.28 -52.89 -16.48
C ILE A 45 48.69 -53.02 -17.88
N TYR A 46 47.37 -53.21 -17.95
CA TYR A 46 46.63 -53.31 -19.21
C TYR A 46 45.61 -52.19 -19.33
N SER A 47 45.41 -51.71 -20.56
CA SER A 47 44.34 -50.76 -20.89
C SER A 47 42.96 -51.40 -20.74
N PRO A 48 41.87 -50.61 -20.67
CA PRO A 48 40.50 -51.13 -20.67
C PRO A 48 40.16 -51.97 -21.91
N ALA A 49 40.84 -51.72 -23.03
CA ALA A 49 40.71 -52.50 -24.26
C ALA A 49 41.58 -53.78 -24.30
N GLY A 50 42.33 -54.07 -23.22
CA GLY A 50 43.18 -55.26 -23.08
C GLY A 50 44.59 -55.14 -23.67
N ALA A 51 44.97 -53.99 -24.23
CA ALA A 51 46.34 -53.76 -24.69
C ALA A 51 47.31 -53.59 -23.50
N THR A 52 48.48 -54.21 -23.54
CA THR A 52 49.53 -54.07 -22.52
C THR A 52 50.12 -52.65 -22.54
N LEU A 53 50.07 -51.96 -21.41
CA LEU A 53 50.62 -50.62 -21.22
C LEU A 53 51.96 -50.65 -20.47
N VAL A 54 52.07 -51.54 -19.48
CA VAL A 54 53.32 -51.85 -18.76
C VAL A 54 53.46 -53.36 -18.79
N ASN A 55 54.65 -53.85 -19.14
CA ASN A 55 54.91 -55.27 -19.35
C ASN A 55 56.04 -55.74 -18.43
N GLU A 56 55.69 -56.42 -17.34
CA GLU A 56 56.63 -57.02 -16.38
C GLU A 56 57.75 -56.07 -15.94
N ALA A 57 57.38 -54.80 -15.67
CA ALA A 57 58.36 -53.81 -15.24
C ALA A 57 58.82 -54.11 -13.82
N THR A 58 60.14 -54.11 -13.58
CA THR A 58 60.70 -54.26 -12.24
C THR A 58 60.22 -53.13 -11.33
N MET A 59 59.72 -53.51 -10.15
CA MET A 59 59.27 -52.59 -9.12
C MET A 59 60.46 -52.11 -8.28
N THR A 60 60.31 -50.96 -7.63
CA THR A 60 61.29 -50.47 -6.65
C THR A 60 60.91 -51.00 -5.27
N ASP A 61 61.88 -51.53 -4.53
CA ASP A 61 61.71 -51.99 -3.16
C ASP A 61 62.35 -51.03 -2.14
N ASP A 62 61.89 -51.11 -0.90
CA ASP A 62 62.58 -50.51 0.24
C ASP A 62 62.80 -51.53 1.38
N ALA A 63 63.61 -51.14 2.36
CA ALA A 63 63.98 -52.00 3.49
C ALA A 63 62.81 -52.41 4.41
N THR A 64 61.60 -51.90 4.18
CA THR A 64 60.39 -52.27 4.92
C THR A 64 59.57 -53.38 4.25
N GLY A 65 60.01 -53.85 3.06
CA GLY A 65 59.34 -54.85 2.24
C GLY A 65 58.28 -54.27 1.33
N TRP A 66 58.22 -52.93 1.19
CA TRP A 66 57.30 -52.26 0.29
C TRP A 66 57.85 -52.28 -1.14
N HIS A 67 57.12 -52.94 -2.05
CA HIS A 67 57.43 -52.96 -3.48
C HIS A 67 56.45 -52.06 -4.22
N TYR A 68 56.94 -51.06 -4.96
CA TYR A 68 56.08 -50.08 -5.62
C TYR A 68 56.52 -49.68 -7.04
N TYR A 69 55.57 -49.17 -7.80
CA TYR A 69 55.76 -48.64 -9.14
C TYR A 69 54.97 -47.35 -9.32
N SER A 70 55.64 -46.27 -9.76
CA SER A 70 54.99 -45.00 -10.09
C SER A 70 54.46 -45.03 -11.51
N TYR A 71 53.18 -44.72 -11.70
CA TYR A 71 52.51 -44.73 -12.99
C TYR A 71 51.65 -43.48 -13.18
N THR A 72 51.59 -42.93 -14.39
CA THR A 72 50.67 -41.84 -14.71
C THR A 72 49.48 -42.43 -15.46
N VAL A 73 48.28 -42.24 -14.90
CA VAL A 73 47.03 -42.81 -15.43
C VAL A 73 46.75 -42.22 -16.83
N PRO A 74 46.54 -43.03 -17.87
CA PRO A 74 46.22 -42.52 -19.20
C PRO A 74 44.87 -41.80 -19.26
N GLY A 75 44.72 -40.92 -20.25
CA GLY A 75 43.50 -40.11 -20.49
C GLY A 75 42.21 -40.88 -20.78
N VAL A 76 42.24 -42.21 -20.86
CA VAL A 76 41.09 -43.05 -21.25
C VAL A 76 40.41 -43.58 -20.01
N GLU A 77 39.12 -43.30 -19.85
CA GLU A 77 38.34 -43.84 -18.74
C GLU A 77 38.13 -45.36 -18.88
N GLY A 78 38.09 -46.06 -17.76
CA GLY A 78 37.78 -47.49 -17.70
C GLY A 78 38.56 -48.25 -16.64
N LYS A 79 38.36 -49.56 -16.61
CA LYS A 79 39.06 -50.48 -15.70
C LYS A 79 40.45 -50.82 -16.27
N TYR A 80 41.49 -50.68 -15.47
CA TYR A 80 42.88 -50.97 -15.83
C TYR A 80 43.39 -52.19 -15.06
N PRO A 81 43.26 -53.41 -15.62
CA PRO A 81 43.79 -54.60 -14.99
C PRO A 81 45.27 -54.46 -14.70
N THR A 82 45.66 -54.66 -13.45
CA THR A 82 47.04 -54.48 -13.00
C THR A 82 47.43 -55.65 -12.12
N PHE A 83 48.58 -56.27 -12.42
CA PHE A 83 49.03 -57.46 -11.70
C PHE A 83 50.47 -57.28 -11.23
N ILE A 84 50.71 -57.56 -9.95
CA ILE A 84 52.05 -57.66 -9.37
C ILE A 84 52.42 -59.14 -9.30
N THR A 85 53.63 -59.49 -9.74
CA THR A 85 54.21 -60.82 -9.63
C THR A 85 55.56 -60.74 -8.93
N CYS A 86 55.70 -61.44 -7.80
CA CYS A 86 56.94 -61.50 -7.02
C CYS A 86 57.45 -62.94 -6.95
N GLY A 87 58.77 -63.12 -7.05
CA GLY A 87 59.43 -64.43 -7.00
C GLY A 87 59.47 -65.17 -8.33
N THR A 88 59.95 -66.42 -8.32
CA THR A 88 60.08 -67.26 -9.53
C THR A 88 59.47 -68.64 -9.32
N LEU A 89 58.80 -69.16 -10.37
CA LEU A 89 58.18 -70.49 -10.38
C LEU A 89 59.15 -71.65 -10.07
N ILE A 90 60.46 -71.43 -10.21
CA ILE A 90 61.51 -72.42 -10.00
C ILE A 90 61.97 -72.45 -8.53
N GLY A 91 61.71 -71.38 -7.76
CA GLY A 91 62.12 -71.20 -6.36
C GLY A 91 61.11 -71.70 -5.31
N GLY A 92 59.86 -72.00 -5.69
CA GLY A 92 58.84 -72.58 -4.80
C GLY A 92 57.69 -71.63 -4.45
N ASP A 93 57.96 -70.33 -4.31
CA ASP A 93 56.97 -69.32 -3.94
C ASP A 93 56.80 -68.28 -5.05
N LEU A 94 55.60 -68.26 -5.64
CA LEU A 94 55.19 -67.29 -6.65
C LEU A 94 53.92 -66.59 -6.18
N LEU A 95 54.05 -65.30 -5.90
CA LEU A 95 52.93 -64.47 -5.50
C LEU A 95 52.41 -63.69 -6.70
N LYS A 96 51.10 -63.76 -6.95
CA LYS A 96 50.41 -62.95 -7.97
C LYS A 96 49.24 -62.22 -7.36
N LEU A 97 49.27 -60.89 -7.43
CA LEU A 97 48.27 -60.02 -6.82
C LEU A 97 47.58 -59.18 -7.88
N ASP A 98 46.26 -59.06 -7.76
CA ASP A 98 45.44 -58.17 -8.56
C ASP A 98 45.36 -56.80 -7.86
N LYS A 99 45.85 -55.76 -8.56
CA LYS A 99 45.85 -54.35 -8.14
C LYS A 99 45.09 -53.48 -9.14
N THR A 100 44.10 -54.07 -9.80
CA THR A 100 43.27 -53.36 -10.78
C THR A 100 42.69 -52.07 -10.19
N PHE A 101 42.79 -50.97 -10.95
CA PHE A 101 42.18 -49.68 -10.62
C PHE A 101 41.22 -49.22 -11.73
N ILE A 102 40.42 -48.19 -11.45
CA ILE A 102 39.53 -47.53 -12.41
C ILE A 102 40.03 -46.11 -12.68
N ALA A 103 40.16 -45.73 -13.95
CA ALA A 103 40.29 -44.33 -14.32
C ALA A 103 38.90 -43.77 -14.64
N LYS A 104 38.50 -42.69 -13.99
CA LYS A 104 37.21 -42.03 -14.22
C LYS A 104 37.37 -40.53 -13.95
N ASN A 105 36.84 -39.67 -14.82
CA ASN A 105 36.81 -38.23 -14.56
C ASN A 105 36.00 -37.95 -13.29
N ALA A 106 36.35 -36.85 -12.61
CA ALA A 106 35.58 -36.31 -11.50
C ALA A 106 34.08 -36.28 -11.85
N GLU A 107 33.24 -36.82 -10.97
CA GLU A 107 31.80 -36.66 -11.12
C GLU A 107 31.45 -35.18 -10.94
N VAL A 108 30.98 -34.57 -12.02
CA VAL A 108 30.55 -33.17 -12.04
C VAL A 108 29.14 -33.14 -11.42
N SER A 109 29.03 -32.64 -10.18
CA SER A 109 27.72 -32.41 -9.57
C SER A 109 27.05 -31.18 -10.17
N ASP A 110 25.72 -31.09 -10.09
CA ASP A 110 24.98 -29.87 -10.48
C ASP A 110 25.54 -28.62 -9.79
N ALA A 111 26.06 -28.79 -8.56
CA ALA A 111 26.72 -27.74 -7.81
C ALA A 111 28.06 -27.31 -8.42
N SER A 112 28.88 -28.21 -8.96
CA SER A 112 30.16 -27.84 -9.58
C SER A 112 29.97 -27.21 -10.97
N ILE A 113 28.96 -27.66 -11.75
CA ILE A 113 28.54 -26.98 -12.98
C ILE A 113 28.02 -25.58 -12.66
N ALA A 114 27.14 -25.45 -11.66
CA ALA A 114 26.64 -24.15 -11.23
C ALA A 114 27.80 -23.24 -10.80
N SER A 115 28.76 -23.74 -10.00
CA SER A 115 29.91 -22.94 -9.59
C SER A 115 30.80 -22.52 -10.77
N ALA A 116 31.02 -23.38 -11.76
CA ALA A 116 31.81 -23.07 -12.95
C ALA A 116 31.11 -22.04 -13.85
N VAL A 117 29.78 -22.15 -14.00
CA VAL A 117 28.95 -21.15 -14.69
C VAL A 117 28.99 -19.82 -13.93
N TRP A 118 28.86 -19.86 -12.60
CA TRP A 118 28.97 -18.71 -11.70
C TRP A 118 30.40 -18.21 -11.48
N ALA A 119 31.43 -18.86 -12.02
CA ALA A 119 32.83 -18.41 -11.94
C ALA A 119 33.36 -17.91 -13.29
N SER A 120 32.67 -18.21 -14.41
CA SER A 120 33.05 -17.76 -15.75
C SER A 120 33.12 -16.22 -15.86
N GLY A 121 34.32 -15.66 -16.09
CA GLY A 121 34.57 -14.21 -16.12
C GLY A 121 33.89 -13.45 -17.26
N SER A 122 33.37 -14.15 -18.26
CA SER A 122 32.65 -13.57 -19.41
C SER A 122 31.13 -13.54 -19.22
N ARG A 123 30.62 -13.97 -18.06
CA ARG A 123 29.17 -14.03 -17.80
C ARG A 123 28.62 -12.63 -17.59
N SER A 124 27.65 -12.25 -18.42
CA SER A 124 26.94 -10.96 -18.32
C SER A 124 25.72 -11.02 -17.37
N LEU A 125 25.68 -12.00 -16.46
CA LEU A 125 24.58 -12.22 -15.50
C LEU A 125 24.85 -11.60 -14.11
N THR A 126 26.10 -11.23 -13.81
CA THR A 126 26.45 -10.46 -12.57
C THR A 126 26.66 -8.98 -12.83
N THR A 127 26.60 -8.55 -14.09
CA THR A 127 26.53 -7.14 -14.49
C THR A 127 25.16 -6.87 -15.11
N PHE A 128 24.12 -6.93 -14.27
CA PHE A 128 22.95 -6.07 -14.49
C PHE A 128 23.29 -4.58 -14.34
N GLY A 129 24.56 -4.23 -14.07
CA GLY A 129 25.15 -2.91 -14.24
C GLY A 129 24.19 -1.79 -13.89
N THR A 130 23.96 -0.93 -14.86
CA THR A 130 22.93 0.11 -14.82
C THR A 130 21.62 -0.37 -15.41
N LEU A 131 21.37 -1.60 -15.89
CA LEU A 131 20.15 -1.95 -16.63
C LEU A 131 18.85 -1.51 -15.93
N VAL A 132 18.72 -1.72 -14.62
CA VAL A 132 17.58 -1.19 -13.84
C VAL A 132 17.60 0.35 -13.89
N SER A 133 18.74 0.98 -13.61
CA SER A 133 18.95 2.42 -13.77
C SER A 133 18.78 2.93 -15.22
N ASP A 134 19.06 2.14 -16.26
CA ASP A 134 19.03 2.48 -17.68
C ASP A 134 17.61 2.32 -18.20
N VAL A 135 16.87 1.32 -17.71
CA VAL A 135 15.43 1.17 -17.90
C VAL A 135 14.70 2.33 -17.24
N TRP A 136 15.07 2.69 -15.99
CA TRP A 136 14.48 3.83 -15.28
C TRP A 136 14.96 5.19 -15.81
N SER A 137 16.16 5.27 -16.41
CA SER A 137 16.71 6.50 -17.03
C SER A 137 16.43 6.58 -18.54
N ASN A 138 15.80 5.56 -19.14
CA ASN A 138 15.36 5.59 -20.54
C ASN A 138 14.14 6.53 -20.63
N GLY A 139 14.41 7.81 -20.86
CA GLY A 139 13.40 8.89 -20.89
C GLY A 139 12.27 8.74 -21.93
N THR A 140 12.22 7.64 -22.69
CA THR A 140 11.14 7.32 -23.62
C THR A 140 10.07 6.37 -23.06
N ARG A 141 10.21 5.81 -21.84
CA ARG A 141 9.15 5.03 -21.18
C ARG A 141 9.05 5.32 -19.69
N THR A 142 8.05 6.11 -19.34
CA THR A 142 7.63 6.53 -18.00
C THR A 142 7.09 5.34 -17.21
N MET A 143 7.91 4.65 -16.41
CA MET A 143 7.42 3.71 -15.40
C MET A 143 7.73 4.15 -13.97
N THR A 144 8.66 5.09 -13.75
CA THR A 144 9.06 5.56 -12.41
C THR A 144 8.10 6.59 -11.83
N ALA A 145 7.09 7.02 -12.59
CA ALA A 145 6.19 8.11 -12.23
C ALA A 145 4.88 7.67 -11.56
N PHE A 146 4.60 6.37 -11.38
CA PHE A 146 3.32 5.87 -10.86
C PHE A 146 3.06 6.17 -9.35
N GLY A 147 3.48 7.32 -8.83
CA GLY A 147 3.23 7.75 -7.45
C GLY A 147 1.74 7.79 -7.10
N SER A 148 0.90 8.30 -8.01
CA SER A 148 -0.54 8.02 -7.99
C SER A 148 -1.02 7.98 -9.43
N LEU A 149 -1.61 6.85 -9.85
CA LEU A 149 -2.11 6.67 -11.22
C LEU A 149 -3.05 7.81 -11.67
N ALA A 150 -3.72 8.46 -10.71
CA ALA A 150 -4.56 9.62 -10.98
C ALA A 150 -3.77 10.89 -11.36
N ALA A 151 -2.61 11.15 -10.75
CA ALA A 151 -1.76 12.28 -11.11
C ALA A 151 -1.18 12.09 -12.52
N ASP A 152 -0.66 10.91 -12.85
CA ASP A 152 -0.05 10.68 -14.17
C ASP A 152 -1.02 10.74 -15.34
N VAL A 153 -2.32 10.53 -15.10
CA VAL A 153 -3.36 10.60 -16.13
C VAL A 153 -4.00 12.00 -16.20
N TRP A 154 -4.07 12.74 -15.08
CA TRP A 154 -4.88 13.96 -14.97
C TRP A 154 -4.14 15.22 -14.52
N ASP A 155 -2.86 15.14 -14.12
CA ASP A 155 -2.03 16.27 -13.69
C ASP A 155 -1.44 17.04 -14.88
N GLY A 156 -1.42 18.37 -14.77
CA GLY A 156 -0.99 19.26 -15.85
C GLY A 156 0.50 19.20 -16.17
N ALA A 157 1.35 18.71 -15.26
CA ALA A 157 2.78 18.53 -15.51
C ALA A 157 3.07 17.24 -16.28
N PHE A 158 2.28 16.18 -16.08
CA PHE A 158 2.56 14.84 -16.60
C PHE A 158 1.66 14.40 -17.77
N ALA A 159 0.43 14.93 -17.86
CA ALA A 159 -0.52 14.64 -18.93
C ALA A 159 -1.12 15.92 -19.55
N PRO A 160 -0.31 16.78 -20.19
CA PRO A 160 -0.73 18.10 -20.66
C PRO A 160 -1.91 18.09 -21.66
N THR A 161 -2.21 16.93 -22.27
CA THR A 161 -3.25 16.77 -23.30
C THR A 161 -4.52 16.06 -22.84
N ARG A 162 -4.55 15.50 -21.61
CA ARG A 162 -5.66 14.69 -21.08
C ARG A 162 -6.11 15.17 -19.69
N GLN A 163 -6.06 16.47 -19.44
CA GLN A 163 -6.36 17.02 -18.12
C GLN A 163 -7.87 17.04 -17.86
N LEU A 164 -8.32 16.53 -16.70
CA LEU A 164 -9.66 16.78 -16.14
C LEU A 164 -9.65 17.94 -15.11
N THR A 165 -8.46 18.45 -14.79
CA THR A 165 -8.22 19.48 -13.79
C THR A 165 -8.18 20.89 -14.38
N THR A 166 -8.19 21.03 -15.71
CA THR A 166 -8.20 22.32 -16.42
C THR A 166 -9.28 22.36 -17.49
N LYS A 167 -9.71 23.57 -17.91
CA LYS A 167 -10.84 23.71 -18.85
C LYS A 167 -10.52 23.25 -20.28
N ASN A 168 -9.25 23.18 -20.68
CA ASN A 168 -8.85 22.96 -22.07
C ASN A 168 -8.40 21.52 -22.36
N ILE A 169 -8.98 20.88 -23.37
CA ILE A 169 -8.54 19.59 -23.94
C ILE A 169 -7.66 19.86 -25.18
N ALA A 170 -6.59 19.09 -25.37
CA ALA A 170 -5.72 19.27 -26.54
C ALA A 170 -6.49 19.07 -27.86
N GLY A 171 -6.31 20.00 -28.81
CA GLY A 171 -7.04 20.06 -30.07
C GLY A 171 -8.04 21.23 -30.18
N GLY A 172 -8.10 22.10 -29.17
CA GLY A 172 -8.99 23.29 -29.16
C GLY A 172 -10.39 23.00 -28.61
N GLY A 173 -10.65 21.78 -28.14
CA GLY A 173 -11.87 21.43 -27.43
C GLY A 173 -11.81 21.85 -25.96
N SER A 174 -12.96 22.14 -25.37
CA SER A 174 -13.09 22.46 -23.95
C SER A 174 -14.28 21.70 -23.40
N PHE A 175 -14.16 21.15 -22.18
CA PHE A 175 -15.35 20.92 -21.36
C PHE A 175 -16.04 22.27 -21.20
N ALA A 176 -17.39 22.33 -21.29
CA ALA A 176 -18.16 23.58 -21.40
C ALA A 176 -17.46 24.74 -20.69
N THR A 177 -16.77 25.61 -21.45
CA THR A 177 -15.96 26.68 -20.85
C THR A 177 -16.88 27.55 -20.00
N GLU A 178 -16.33 28.20 -18.97
CA GLU A 178 -17.00 29.33 -18.30
C GLU A 178 -17.62 30.29 -19.34
N SER A 179 -16.86 30.71 -20.35
CA SER A 179 -17.36 31.50 -21.49
C SER A 179 -18.53 30.90 -22.28
N TYR A 180 -18.67 29.58 -22.34
CA TYR A 180 -19.80 28.92 -23.04
C TYR A 180 -21.05 28.98 -22.16
N ILE A 181 -20.88 28.71 -20.86
CA ILE A 181 -21.94 28.85 -19.86
C ILE A 181 -22.34 30.33 -19.74
N ASP A 182 -21.39 31.26 -19.67
CA ASP A 182 -21.63 32.72 -19.64
C ASP A 182 -22.38 33.20 -20.88
N THR A 183 -22.05 32.66 -22.06
CA THR A 183 -22.75 33.01 -23.30
C THR A 183 -24.17 32.48 -23.31
N SER A 184 -24.38 31.24 -22.85
CA SER A 184 -25.72 30.67 -22.68
C SER A 184 -26.54 31.39 -21.61
N GLU A 185 -25.94 31.74 -20.48
CA GLU A 185 -26.56 32.52 -19.41
C GLU A 185 -26.93 33.92 -19.90
N ALA A 186 -26.03 34.63 -20.57
CA ALA A 186 -26.30 35.94 -21.15
C ALA A 186 -27.45 35.89 -22.17
N THR A 187 -27.52 34.82 -22.98
CA THR A 187 -28.60 34.60 -23.95
C THR A 187 -29.95 34.40 -23.23
N VAL A 188 -29.98 33.52 -22.22
CA VAL A 188 -31.19 33.27 -21.43
C VAL A 188 -31.62 34.51 -20.66
N VAL A 189 -30.69 35.26 -20.06
CA VAL A 189 -30.97 36.53 -19.37
C VAL A 189 -31.56 37.55 -20.34
N ALA A 190 -31.03 37.66 -21.57
CA ALA A 190 -31.58 38.57 -22.58
C ALA A 190 -32.99 38.17 -23.02
N GLU A 191 -33.27 36.87 -23.18
CA GLU A 191 -34.62 36.37 -23.49
C GLU A 191 -35.61 36.62 -22.33
N ILE A 192 -35.18 36.42 -21.09
CA ILE A 192 -35.98 36.71 -19.88
C ILE A 192 -36.25 38.22 -19.79
N GLN A 193 -35.25 39.07 -19.98
CA GLN A 193 -35.41 40.53 -19.97
C GLN A 193 -36.37 41.00 -21.07
N THR A 194 -36.27 40.41 -22.27
CA THR A 194 -37.20 40.69 -23.38
C THR A 194 -38.62 40.27 -23.01
N THR A 195 -38.79 39.08 -22.43
CA THR A 195 -40.10 38.58 -21.99
C THR A 195 -40.68 39.45 -20.87
N GLN A 196 -39.86 39.86 -19.90
CA GLN A 196 -40.27 40.78 -18.84
C GLN A 196 -40.70 42.14 -19.41
N GLY A 197 -39.99 42.65 -20.42
CA GLY A 197 -40.37 43.88 -21.14
C GLY A 197 -41.73 43.74 -21.83
N LEU A 198 -41.99 42.62 -22.50
CA LEU A 198 -43.28 42.33 -23.13
C LEU A 198 -44.40 42.19 -22.09
N ILE A 199 -44.16 41.52 -20.96
CA ILE A 199 -45.13 41.38 -19.86
C ILE A 199 -45.44 42.75 -19.24
N ASN A 200 -44.43 43.57 -18.99
CA ASN A 200 -44.61 44.91 -18.45
C ASN A 200 -45.38 45.80 -19.45
N ALA A 201 -45.12 45.67 -20.75
CA ALA A 201 -45.89 46.35 -21.78
C ALA A 201 -47.36 45.89 -21.78
N LEU A 202 -47.64 44.59 -21.58
CA LEU A 202 -49.00 44.08 -21.40
C LEU A 202 -49.69 44.66 -20.15
N ASN A 203 -48.97 44.75 -19.04
CA ASN A 203 -49.50 45.26 -17.77
C ASN A 203 -49.76 46.79 -17.80
N ASN A 204 -49.11 47.52 -18.71
CA ASN A 204 -49.31 48.96 -18.93
C ASN A 204 -50.21 49.28 -20.14
N ILE A 205 -50.95 48.32 -20.68
CA ILE A 205 -51.94 48.59 -21.73
C ILE A 205 -53.04 49.51 -21.17
N SER A 206 -53.10 50.75 -21.67
CA SER A 206 -54.15 51.69 -21.34
C SER A 206 -55.42 51.44 -22.16
N ALA A 207 -56.55 52.03 -21.75
CA ALA A 207 -57.75 52.01 -22.58
C ALA A 207 -57.51 52.63 -23.97
N ALA A 208 -56.61 53.60 -24.12
CA ALA A 208 -56.28 54.15 -25.44
C ALA A 208 -55.54 53.12 -26.33
N ASP A 209 -54.64 52.33 -25.77
CA ASP A 209 -53.86 51.30 -26.50
C ASP A 209 -54.75 50.12 -26.95
N VAL A 210 -55.74 49.73 -26.12
CA VAL A 210 -56.76 48.72 -26.49
C VAL A 210 -57.60 49.17 -27.68
N TRP A 211 -57.94 50.46 -27.74
CA TRP A 211 -58.81 51.04 -28.78
C TRP A 211 -58.06 51.44 -30.05
N ALA A 212 -56.73 51.63 -29.98
CA ALA A 212 -55.88 51.88 -31.15
C ALA A 212 -55.57 50.61 -31.97
N HIS A 213 -55.80 49.40 -31.43
CA HIS A 213 -55.57 48.14 -32.15
C HIS A 213 -56.64 47.95 -33.26
N GLY A 214 -56.27 48.28 -34.50
CA GLY A 214 -57.13 48.53 -35.67
C GLY A 214 -58.00 47.39 -36.23
N THR A 215 -58.44 46.44 -35.43
CA THR A 215 -59.37 45.36 -35.83
C THR A 215 -60.51 45.10 -34.84
N ARG A 216 -60.71 45.96 -33.83
CA ARG A 216 -61.88 45.84 -32.93
C ARG A 216 -63.06 46.66 -33.45
N SER A 217 -64.01 45.97 -34.08
CA SER A 217 -65.33 46.53 -34.39
C SER A 217 -66.16 46.59 -33.12
N ILE A 218 -66.67 47.78 -32.80
CA ILE A 218 -67.58 48.00 -31.67
C ILE A 218 -68.92 48.40 -32.28
N ASN A 219 -69.90 47.51 -32.20
CA ASN A 219 -71.31 47.80 -32.50
C ASN A 219 -71.94 48.65 -31.38
N SER A 220 -71.29 49.73 -30.98
CA SER A 220 -71.86 50.72 -30.06
C SER A 220 -71.00 51.98 -30.09
N GLY A 221 -71.33 52.87 -31.03
CA GLY A 221 -70.81 54.22 -31.04
C GLY A 221 -71.17 54.95 -29.74
N THR A 222 -70.32 55.90 -29.38
CA THR A 222 -70.55 56.87 -28.32
C THR A 222 -71.87 57.59 -28.58
N VAL A 223 -72.93 57.27 -27.84
CA VAL A 223 -74.18 58.04 -27.88
C VAL A 223 -73.93 59.34 -27.15
N THR A 224 -73.80 60.43 -27.92
CA THR A 224 -73.77 61.79 -27.37
C THR A 224 -75.21 62.28 -27.36
N VAL A 225 -75.78 62.49 -26.16
CA VAL A 225 -77.15 63.03 -26.02
C VAL A 225 -77.09 64.55 -26.12
N ASP A 226 -77.06 65.08 -27.35
CA ASP A 226 -77.25 66.50 -27.64
C ASP A 226 -78.67 66.80 -28.13
N THR A 227 -79.02 68.08 -28.27
CA THR A 227 -80.35 68.52 -28.69
C THR A 227 -80.77 68.01 -30.08
N THR A 228 -79.82 67.63 -30.94
CA THR A 228 -80.13 67.05 -32.26
C THR A 228 -80.41 65.55 -32.18
N SER A 229 -79.80 64.85 -31.22
CA SER A 229 -80.03 63.43 -30.97
C SER A 229 -81.40 63.16 -30.31
N VAL A 230 -81.90 64.09 -29.49
CA VAL A 230 -83.22 63.96 -28.83
C VAL A 230 -84.36 64.09 -29.86
N ASP A 231 -84.27 65.04 -30.79
CA ASP A 231 -85.24 65.20 -31.87
C ASP A 231 -85.24 63.98 -32.80
N ALA A 232 -84.07 63.44 -33.17
CA ALA A 232 -83.95 62.24 -33.99
C ALA A 232 -84.53 60.97 -33.35
N ILE A 233 -84.44 60.84 -32.03
CA ILE A 233 -85.01 59.72 -31.26
C ILE A 233 -86.55 59.81 -31.24
N TRP A 234 -87.10 61.00 -30.98
CA TRP A 234 -88.55 61.21 -30.99
C TRP A 234 -89.15 61.09 -32.39
N ASP A 235 -88.49 61.61 -33.42
CA ASP A 235 -88.95 61.49 -34.81
C ASP A 235 -89.00 60.04 -35.27
N THR A 236 -88.01 59.22 -34.91
CA THR A 236 -87.99 57.79 -35.24
C THR A 236 -89.10 57.02 -34.52
N ALA A 237 -89.33 57.32 -33.23
CA ALA A 237 -90.41 56.71 -32.45
C ALA A 237 -91.80 57.11 -32.96
N THR A 238 -91.95 58.35 -33.46
CA THR A 238 -93.22 58.88 -33.98
C THR A 238 -93.50 58.39 -35.41
N LEU A 239 -92.49 58.26 -36.26
CA LEU A 239 -92.58 57.68 -37.61
C LEU A 239 -93.04 56.21 -37.61
N GLY A 240 -92.74 55.47 -36.54
CA GLY A 240 -93.17 54.08 -36.36
C GLY A 240 -94.66 53.89 -36.06
N LEU A 241 -95.38 54.96 -35.68
CA LEU A 241 -96.80 54.92 -35.29
C LEU A 241 -97.71 55.24 -36.48
N SER A 242 -97.64 54.46 -37.56
CA SER A 242 -98.34 54.74 -38.83
C SER A 242 -99.80 54.25 -38.91
N THR A 243 -100.23 53.39 -37.99
CA THR A 243 -101.57 52.81 -38.01
C THR A 243 -102.62 53.81 -37.50
N SER A 244 -103.44 54.33 -38.41
CA SER A 244 -104.60 55.18 -38.10
C SER A 244 -105.57 54.45 -37.15
N GLY A 245 -105.93 55.11 -36.04
CA GLY A 245 -106.80 54.54 -35.00
C GLY A 245 -106.10 53.69 -33.94
N SER A 246 -104.77 53.49 -34.01
CA SER A 246 -104.01 52.89 -32.91
C SER A 246 -103.93 53.83 -31.71
N ILE A 247 -103.89 53.29 -30.49
CA ILE A 247 -103.73 54.08 -29.25
C ILE A 247 -102.51 55.00 -29.34
N GLY A 248 -101.39 54.48 -29.86
CA GLY A 248 -100.15 55.27 -30.02
C GLY A 248 -100.31 56.45 -30.97
N LYS A 249 -100.95 56.28 -32.14
CA LYS A 249 -101.16 57.38 -33.10
C LYS A 249 -102.23 58.37 -32.64
N LEU A 250 -103.28 57.91 -31.94
CA LEU A 250 -104.30 58.77 -31.32
C LEU A 250 -103.70 59.68 -30.24
N ILE A 251 -102.73 59.20 -29.45
CA ILE A 251 -102.03 60.01 -28.43
C ILE A 251 -101.18 61.09 -29.11
N VAL A 252 -100.41 60.74 -30.15
CA VAL A 252 -99.58 61.70 -30.91
C VAL A 252 -100.44 62.79 -31.55
N ASP A 253 -101.56 62.43 -32.19
CA ASP A 253 -102.36 63.40 -32.97
C ASP A 253 -103.30 64.27 -32.11
N ASN A 254 -103.79 63.77 -30.97
CA ASN A 254 -104.86 64.45 -30.21
C ASN A 254 -104.40 65.09 -28.90
N LEU A 255 -103.22 64.74 -28.36
CA LEU A 255 -102.73 65.32 -27.11
C LEU A 255 -102.28 66.78 -27.28
N ASP A 256 -101.71 67.13 -28.44
CA ASP A 256 -101.28 68.50 -28.77
C ASP A 256 -102.47 69.48 -28.90
N ALA A 257 -103.59 69.02 -29.49
CA ALA A 257 -104.78 69.85 -29.67
C ALA A 257 -105.55 70.15 -28.37
N GLN A 258 -105.56 69.22 -27.40
CA GLN A 258 -106.27 69.38 -26.12
C GLN A 258 -105.47 70.20 -25.08
N VAL A 259 -104.14 70.22 -25.18
CA VAL A 259 -103.26 71.03 -24.30
C VAL A 259 -103.11 72.45 -24.83
N SER A 260 -103.00 72.65 -26.15
CA SER A 260 -102.87 73.98 -26.77
C SER A 260 -104.15 74.82 -26.75
N THR A 261 -105.32 74.23 -26.46
CA THR A 261 -106.62 74.95 -26.36
C THR A 261 -106.97 75.45 -24.96
N ARG A 262 -106.12 75.23 -23.94
CA ARG A 262 -106.28 75.82 -22.60
C ARG A 262 -105.77 77.27 -22.48
N GLY A 263 -105.27 77.83 -23.58
CA GLY A 263 -104.74 79.20 -23.69
C GLY A 263 -105.76 80.32 -23.94
N THR A 264 -107.07 80.09 -23.77
CA THR A 264 -108.11 81.11 -23.98
C THR A 264 -108.65 81.73 -22.68
N SER A 265 -107.77 82.16 -21.78
CA SER A 265 -108.16 83.08 -20.69
C SER A 265 -107.46 84.43 -20.82
N THR A 266 -108.29 85.47 -20.78
CA THR A 266 -108.10 86.86 -21.17
C THR A 266 -107.32 87.71 -20.14
N LEU A 267 -106.21 87.20 -19.63
CA LEU A 267 -105.39 87.95 -18.68
C LEU A 267 -104.49 88.93 -19.44
N THR A 268 -104.67 90.22 -19.16
CA THR A 268 -103.89 91.32 -19.76
C THR A 268 -102.62 91.57 -18.96
N ALA A 269 -101.65 92.27 -19.55
CA ALA A 269 -100.42 92.67 -18.84
C ALA A 269 -100.70 93.50 -17.55
N GLY A 270 -101.88 94.13 -17.44
CA GLY A 270 -102.33 94.81 -16.22
C GLY A 270 -102.69 93.86 -15.07
N ASP A 271 -103.13 92.64 -15.37
CA ASP A 271 -103.47 91.62 -14.37
C ASP A 271 -102.22 90.98 -13.76
N VAL A 272 -101.09 91.03 -14.47
CA VAL A 272 -99.77 90.57 -14.00
C VAL A 272 -99.11 91.63 -13.09
N TRP A 273 -99.29 92.91 -13.40
CA TRP A 273 -98.61 94.01 -12.69
C TRP A 273 -99.30 94.47 -11.39
N ASN A 274 -100.54 94.04 -11.13
CA ASN A 274 -101.31 94.40 -9.93
C ASN A 274 -101.27 93.34 -8.80
N SER A 275 -100.49 92.26 -8.93
CA SER A 275 -100.34 91.26 -7.85
C SER A 275 -99.22 91.65 -6.85
N ALA A 276 -99.54 91.53 -5.56
CA ALA A 276 -99.20 92.49 -4.51
C ALA A 276 -97.81 92.37 -3.83
N THR A 277 -96.75 91.89 -4.50
CA THR A 277 -95.40 91.81 -3.87
C THR A 277 -94.22 92.31 -4.71
N ARG A 278 -94.46 93.23 -5.66
CA ARG A 278 -93.53 94.22 -6.29
C ARG A 278 -92.02 93.91 -6.42
N THR A 279 -91.49 93.95 -7.65
CA THR A 279 -90.71 95.07 -8.27
C THR A 279 -89.30 95.30 -7.66
N LEU A 280 -88.19 95.10 -8.38
CA LEU A 280 -87.64 96.06 -9.36
C LEU A 280 -86.66 95.41 -10.39
N SER A 281 -86.78 95.87 -11.62
CA SER A 281 -85.89 95.77 -12.81
C SER A 281 -84.55 96.51 -12.58
N THR A 282 -83.37 96.14 -13.06
CA THR A 282 -82.90 96.07 -14.46
C THR A 282 -81.41 95.68 -14.50
N THR A 283 -81.01 94.95 -15.55
CA THR A 283 -79.73 94.99 -16.32
C THR A 283 -78.44 95.53 -15.67
N GLY A 284 -77.42 94.67 -15.57
CA GLY A 284 -76.02 95.07 -15.38
C GLY A 284 -75.20 93.99 -14.67
N VAL A 285 -74.20 93.43 -15.36
CA VAL A 285 -73.43 92.23 -14.97
C VAL A 285 -72.44 92.46 -13.83
N ASP A 286 -72.41 93.65 -13.22
CA ASP A 286 -71.36 94.04 -12.27
C ASP A 286 -71.78 94.03 -10.79
N ALA A 287 -73.06 93.73 -10.48
CA ALA A 287 -73.56 93.74 -9.09
C ALA A 287 -73.91 92.35 -8.51
N VAL A 288 -73.89 91.28 -9.31
CA VAL A 288 -74.11 89.91 -8.81
C VAL A 288 -72.93 89.43 -7.97
N SER A 289 -71.70 89.86 -8.26
CA SER A 289 -70.52 89.54 -7.45
C SER A 289 -70.57 90.23 -6.07
N SER A 290 -71.08 91.45 -5.95
CA SER A 290 -71.16 92.12 -4.64
C SER A 290 -72.27 91.54 -3.73
N GLY A 291 -73.37 91.04 -4.31
CA GLY A 291 -74.48 90.43 -3.57
C GLY A 291 -74.24 88.98 -3.10
N VAL A 292 -73.40 88.22 -3.81
CA VAL A 292 -73.03 86.84 -3.40
C VAL A 292 -72.08 86.85 -2.20
N TRP A 293 -71.23 87.88 -2.08
CA TRP A 293 -70.18 87.96 -1.05
C TRP A 293 -70.58 88.78 0.20
N ALA A 294 -71.75 89.42 0.22
CA ALA A 294 -72.23 90.20 1.37
C ALA A 294 -73.25 89.47 2.28
N ASN A 295 -73.53 88.18 2.05
CA ASN A 295 -74.53 87.44 2.84
C ASN A 295 -73.89 86.76 4.07
N ALA A 296 -74.06 87.38 5.23
CA ALA A 296 -73.43 87.03 6.51
C ALA A 296 -73.92 85.74 7.20
N THR A 297 -74.53 84.79 6.48
CA THR A 297 -75.11 83.57 7.10
C THR A 297 -74.92 82.26 6.30
N ARG A 298 -73.88 82.14 5.47
CA ARG A 298 -73.53 80.84 4.87
C ARG A 298 -72.19 80.30 5.40
N THR A 299 -72.27 79.26 6.22
CA THR A 299 -71.14 78.43 6.63
C THR A 299 -70.86 77.39 5.55
N LEU A 300 -69.74 77.53 4.83
CA LEU A 300 -69.19 76.51 3.92
C LEU A 300 -67.88 75.98 4.50
N THR A 301 -67.88 74.72 4.95
CA THR A 301 -66.74 73.95 5.45
C THR A 301 -65.97 73.24 4.33
N ASN A 302 -65.59 73.96 3.27
CA ASN A 302 -64.56 73.45 2.37
C ASN A 302 -63.94 74.59 1.56
N TYR A 303 -62.62 74.65 1.58
CA TYR A 303 -61.76 75.77 1.23
C TYR A 303 -62.12 76.41 -0.12
N GLY A 304 -62.59 77.66 -0.05
CA GLY A 304 -62.71 78.56 -1.19
C GLY A 304 -61.32 79.02 -1.64
N ASN A 305 -61.16 79.17 -2.95
CA ASN A 305 -59.93 79.52 -3.66
C ASN A 305 -59.20 80.73 -3.06
N ASP A 306 -58.24 80.47 -2.17
CA ASP A 306 -56.99 81.22 -1.94
C ASP A 306 -56.14 80.45 -0.92
N ILE A 307 -55.65 79.26 -1.33
CA ILE A 307 -54.57 78.56 -0.61
C ILE A 307 -53.25 79.16 -1.11
N THR A 308 -52.52 79.87 -0.24
CA THR A 308 -51.16 80.33 -0.55
C THR A 308 -50.18 79.18 -0.34
N ALA A 309 -48.97 79.25 -0.94
CA ALA A 309 -47.95 78.22 -0.75
C ALA A 309 -47.54 78.05 0.73
N GLU A 310 -47.76 79.07 1.56
CA GLU A 310 -47.51 79.04 3.00
C GLU A 310 -48.58 78.22 3.76
N ASP A 311 -49.83 78.22 3.29
CA ASP A 311 -50.91 77.39 3.85
C ASP A 311 -50.70 75.89 3.58
N VAL A 312 -49.95 75.54 2.51
CA VAL A 312 -49.55 74.16 2.20
C VAL A 312 -48.43 73.69 3.13
N TRP A 313 -47.56 74.58 3.60
CA TRP A 313 -46.39 74.24 4.43
C TRP A 313 -46.66 74.27 5.94
N ASN A 314 -47.70 74.99 6.38
CA ASN A 314 -48.03 75.18 7.80
C ASN A 314 -49.07 74.18 8.35
N VAL A 315 -49.36 73.09 7.64
CA VAL A 315 -50.23 72.01 8.16
C VAL A 315 -49.49 71.26 9.27
N LEU A 316 -50.04 71.28 10.50
CA LEU A 316 -49.49 70.52 11.63
C LEU A 316 -49.36 69.04 11.25
N SER A 317 -48.20 68.43 11.57
CA SER A 317 -47.94 67.01 11.29
C SER A 317 -49.04 66.07 11.80
N SER A 318 -49.71 66.45 12.90
CA SER A 318 -50.86 65.74 13.48
C SER A 318 -52.11 65.69 12.60
N SER A 319 -52.18 66.46 11.53
CA SER A 319 -53.33 66.55 10.61
C SER A 319 -53.16 65.69 9.34
N LEU A 320 -52.02 65.03 9.16
CA LEU A 320 -51.73 64.14 8.01
C LEU A 320 -52.12 62.69 8.32
N VAL A 321 -53.42 62.41 8.37
CA VAL A 321 -54.00 61.11 8.77
C VAL A 321 -54.54 60.27 7.61
N THR A 322 -54.41 60.74 6.37
CA THR A 322 -54.96 60.07 5.18
C THR A 322 -53.98 59.04 4.64
N VAL A 323 -54.26 57.77 4.93
CA VAL A 323 -53.49 56.59 4.50
C VAL A 323 -53.12 56.68 3.01
N GLY A 324 -51.81 56.79 2.74
CA GLY A 324 -51.25 56.77 1.39
C GLY A 324 -51.11 58.14 0.72
N SER A 325 -51.46 59.23 1.42
CA SER A 325 -51.14 60.59 0.94
C SER A 325 -49.62 60.83 0.95
N ILE A 326 -49.13 61.65 0.01
CA ILE A 326 -47.71 62.00 -0.09
C ILE A 326 -47.18 62.63 1.21
N GLY A 327 -47.99 63.43 1.89
CA GLY A 327 -47.59 64.08 3.13
C GLY A 327 -47.45 63.13 4.33
N GLU A 328 -48.36 62.16 4.49
CA GLU A 328 -48.24 61.13 5.54
C GLU A 328 -47.08 60.17 5.24
N GLN A 329 -46.89 59.78 3.96
CA GLN A 329 -45.75 58.96 3.55
C GLN A 329 -44.41 59.66 3.82
N LEU A 330 -44.32 60.97 3.58
CA LEU A 330 -43.11 61.75 3.85
C LEU A 330 -42.85 61.88 5.36
N ALA A 331 -43.88 62.15 6.16
CA ALA A 331 -43.76 62.23 7.63
C ALA A 331 -43.32 60.89 8.23
N THR A 332 -43.88 59.76 7.77
CA THR A 332 -43.60 58.45 8.35
C THR A 332 -42.27 57.88 7.88
N ASN A 333 -41.94 58.00 6.59
CA ASN A 333 -40.73 57.38 6.03
C ASN A 333 -39.45 58.15 6.36
N VAL A 334 -39.51 59.48 6.49
CA VAL A 334 -38.35 60.30 6.90
C VAL A 334 -38.07 60.15 8.39
N ASP A 335 -39.09 60.04 9.22
CA ASP A 335 -38.93 59.85 10.67
C ASP A 335 -38.41 58.44 11.01
N ALA A 336 -38.86 57.42 10.28
CA ALA A 336 -38.32 56.05 10.40
C ALA A 336 -36.83 55.98 10.03
N GLN A 337 -36.43 56.53 8.87
CA GLN A 337 -35.02 56.56 8.47
C GLN A 337 -34.15 57.38 9.44
N SER A 338 -34.68 58.48 9.97
CA SER A 338 -33.96 59.31 10.95
C SER A 338 -33.79 58.61 12.30
N SER A 339 -34.79 57.84 12.74
CA SER A 339 -34.70 57.02 13.97
C SER A 339 -33.73 55.85 13.84
N ASP A 340 -33.68 55.19 12.69
CA ASP A 340 -32.73 54.10 12.44
C ASP A 340 -31.28 54.61 12.45
N ILE A 341 -31.03 55.77 11.82
CA ILE A 341 -29.72 56.43 11.84
C ILE A 341 -29.33 56.83 13.27
N LEU A 342 -30.25 57.41 14.05
CA LEU A 342 -29.97 57.80 15.44
C LEU A 342 -29.60 56.58 16.31
N THR A 343 -30.32 55.47 16.12
CA THR A 343 -30.03 54.20 16.82
C THR A 343 -28.64 53.66 16.46
N GLN A 344 -28.26 53.71 15.18
CA GLN A 344 -26.94 53.28 14.71
C GLN A 344 -25.81 54.16 15.28
N VAL A 345 -26.01 55.47 15.36
CA VAL A 345 -25.03 56.41 15.91
C VAL A 345 -24.83 56.20 17.41
N GLN A 346 -25.91 56.00 18.18
CA GLN A 346 -25.81 55.70 19.61
C GLN A 346 -25.14 54.34 19.88
N ALA A 347 -25.39 53.33 19.05
CA ALA A 347 -24.69 52.06 19.12
C ALA A 347 -23.18 52.21 18.85
N ASN A 348 -22.81 53.02 17.85
CA ASN A 348 -21.41 53.32 17.56
C ASN A 348 -20.74 54.11 18.69
N GLU A 349 -21.42 55.08 19.30
CA GLU A 349 -20.90 55.82 20.46
C GLU A 349 -20.63 54.89 21.65
N ALA A 350 -21.53 53.95 21.94
CA ALA A 350 -21.33 52.94 22.99
C ALA A 350 -20.14 52.01 22.70
N LEU A 351 -19.97 51.58 21.44
CA LEU A 351 -18.80 50.78 21.03
C LEU A 351 -17.50 51.58 21.18
N ILE A 352 -17.49 52.86 20.80
CA ILE A 352 -16.30 53.73 20.91
C ILE A 352 -15.92 53.96 22.38
N LEU A 353 -16.90 54.15 23.28
CA LEU A 353 -16.62 54.28 24.71
C LEU A 353 -16.04 52.98 25.30
N ALA A 354 -16.52 51.81 24.87
CA ALA A 354 -15.96 50.51 25.28
C ALA A 354 -14.51 50.29 24.78
N LEU A 355 -14.13 50.91 23.65
CA LEU A 355 -12.75 50.89 23.13
C LEU A 355 -11.78 51.81 23.90
N ASN A 356 -12.28 52.90 24.50
CA ASN A 356 -11.44 53.86 25.23
C ASN A 356 -11.20 53.49 26.71
N ASP A 357 -11.90 52.48 27.24
CA ASP A 357 -11.80 52.00 28.63
C ASP A 357 -11.14 50.60 28.74
N ILE A 358 -10.32 50.22 27.75
CA ILE A 358 -9.60 48.93 27.75
C ILE A 358 -8.51 48.95 28.83
N SER A 359 -8.73 48.20 29.92
CA SER A 359 -7.76 48.03 31.01
C SER A 359 -6.69 46.99 30.64
N ALA A 360 -5.57 46.95 31.36
CA ALA A 360 -4.56 45.92 31.15
C ALA A 360 -5.16 44.50 31.23
N ALA A 361 -6.14 44.27 32.11
CA ALA A 361 -6.81 42.99 32.23
C ALA A 361 -7.60 42.60 30.95
N ASP A 362 -8.18 43.58 30.26
CA ASP A 362 -8.88 43.37 28.98
C ASP A 362 -7.90 43.07 27.84
N VAL A 363 -6.70 43.67 27.87
CA VAL A 363 -5.60 43.38 26.93
C VAL A 363 -5.09 41.95 27.08
N TRP A 364 -4.96 41.44 28.30
CA TRP A 364 -4.49 40.07 28.57
C TRP A 364 -5.55 38.99 28.32
N ALA A 365 -6.83 39.37 28.15
CA ALA A 365 -7.94 38.43 27.99
C ALA A 365 -8.29 38.08 26.52
N ALA A 366 -7.82 38.84 25.51
CA ALA A 366 -8.13 38.59 24.11
C ALA A 366 -7.19 37.52 23.48
N GLY A 367 -7.69 36.29 23.40
CA GLY A 367 -6.98 35.07 22.99
C GLY A 367 -6.52 35.04 21.53
N THR A 368 -5.27 35.46 21.29
CA THR A 368 -4.20 34.70 20.60
C THR A 368 -3.04 35.67 20.32
N ARG A 369 -2.16 35.89 21.31
CA ARG A 369 -0.80 36.36 21.05
C ARG A 369 0.24 35.55 21.81
N THR A 370 1.26 35.19 21.04
CA THR A 370 2.39 34.33 21.33
C THR A 370 3.43 35.07 22.19
N LEU A 371 3.88 34.46 23.29
CA LEU A 371 4.97 34.94 24.14
C LEU A 371 6.29 34.96 23.36
N THR A 372 6.94 36.12 23.24
CA THR A 372 8.21 36.29 22.49
C THR A 372 9.46 35.89 23.29
N GLY A 373 9.43 34.68 23.88
CA GLY A 373 10.63 33.92 24.24
C GLY A 373 11.17 34.05 25.67
N THR A 374 11.58 32.90 26.21
CA THR A 374 12.27 32.67 27.49
C THR A 374 13.73 33.09 27.42
N VAL A 375 14.24 33.85 28.40
CA VAL A 375 15.68 33.76 28.76
C VAL A 375 15.88 33.90 30.27
N ASP A 376 16.08 32.73 30.87
CA ASP A 376 17.10 32.39 31.87
C ASP A 376 17.18 33.18 33.20
N ILE A 377 16.81 32.49 34.29
CA ILE A 377 17.20 32.87 35.65
C ILE A 377 18.66 32.42 35.85
N SER A 378 19.59 33.16 35.26
CA SER A 378 21.02 33.05 35.58
C SER A 378 21.34 33.89 36.82
N THR A 379 22.46 33.61 37.48
CA THR A 379 22.87 34.31 38.71
C THR A 379 22.99 35.83 38.57
N THR A 380 23.10 36.36 37.35
CA THR A 380 23.15 37.81 37.09
C THR A 380 21.79 38.50 37.03
N SER A 381 20.70 37.80 36.69
CA SER A 381 19.36 38.41 36.60
C SER A 381 18.67 38.52 37.96
N VAL A 382 19.08 37.70 38.94
CA VAL A 382 18.54 37.76 40.32
C VAL A 382 19.01 39.02 41.05
N ASP A 383 20.29 39.39 40.92
CA ASP A 383 20.87 40.57 41.56
C ASP A 383 20.23 41.87 41.03
N ALA A 384 20.03 41.98 39.71
CA ALA A 384 19.40 43.15 39.10
C ALA A 384 17.94 43.36 39.52
N ILE A 385 17.20 42.26 39.73
CA ILE A 385 15.81 42.30 40.23
C ILE A 385 15.79 42.77 41.69
N TRP A 386 16.67 42.23 42.53
CA TRP A 386 16.76 42.62 43.94
C TRP A 386 17.28 44.05 44.13
N ASP A 387 18.21 44.52 43.31
CA ASP A 387 18.72 45.89 43.33
C ASP A 387 17.63 46.90 42.94
N THR A 388 16.80 46.57 41.96
CA THR A 388 15.66 47.40 41.55
C THR A 388 14.58 47.45 42.64
N ALA A 389 14.27 46.30 43.25
CA ALA A 389 13.30 46.23 44.35
C ALA A 389 13.81 46.97 45.61
N SER A 390 15.10 46.87 45.91
CA SER A 390 15.72 47.50 47.09
C SER A 390 15.92 49.00 46.90
N SER A 391 16.29 49.46 45.70
CA SER A 391 16.45 50.90 45.40
C SER A 391 15.13 51.68 45.43
N GLY A 392 13.99 51.01 45.26
CA GLY A 392 12.66 51.60 45.42
C GLY A 392 12.26 51.89 46.89
N LEU A 393 12.95 51.31 47.87
CA LEU A 393 12.65 51.47 49.30
C LEU A 393 13.27 52.77 49.85
N THR A 394 12.73 53.92 49.47
CA THR A 394 13.32 55.24 49.81
C THR A 394 12.80 55.85 51.11
N ALA A 395 11.70 55.34 51.66
CA ALA A 395 11.07 55.87 52.88
C ALA A 395 11.80 55.42 54.16
N SER A 396 12.55 56.35 54.77
CA SER A 396 13.24 56.14 56.06
C SER A 396 12.24 55.77 57.17
N GLY A 397 12.51 54.67 57.89
CA GLY A 397 11.64 54.15 58.96
C GLY A 397 10.50 53.24 58.48
N SER A 398 10.31 53.04 57.17
CA SER A 398 9.38 52.00 56.68
C SER A 398 9.89 50.60 57.02
N VAL A 399 8.97 49.64 57.23
CA VAL A 399 9.35 48.24 57.50
C VAL A 399 10.27 47.70 56.40
N GLY A 400 9.99 48.00 55.12
CA GLY A 400 10.82 47.60 53.99
C GLY A 400 12.24 48.19 54.02
N LYS A 401 12.40 49.50 54.26
CA LYS A 401 13.72 50.14 54.34
C LYS A 401 14.48 49.77 55.61
N LEU A 402 13.78 49.58 56.74
CA LEU A 402 14.37 49.09 57.99
C LEU A 402 14.87 47.64 57.84
N ILE A 403 14.20 46.79 57.07
CA ILE A 403 14.68 45.44 56.75
C ILE A 403 15.91 45.53 55.84
N ALA A 404 15.87 46.33 54.76
CA ALA A 404 17.02 46.48 53.87
C ALA A 404 18.28 47.04 54.58
N ASP A 405 18.12 48.03 55.48
CA ASP A 405 19.24 48.68 56.15
C ASP A 405 19.70 47.98 57.45
N ASN A 406 18.77 47.45 58.25
CA ASN A 406 19.11 46.90 59.58
C ASN A 406 19.22 45.38 59.62
N LEU A 407 18.76 44.65 58.59
CA LEU A 407 19.00 43.21 58.52
C LEU A 407 20.50 42.95 58.40
N ASP A 408 21.25 43.75 57.64
CA ASP A 408 22.70 43.63 57.57
C ASP A 408 23.37 43.93 58.93
N VAL A 409 22.94 44.98 59.67
CA VAL A 409 23.57 45.29 60.97
C VAL A 409 23.21 44.28 62.08
N GLN A 410 21.96 43.81 62.18
CA GLN A 410 21.56 42.82 63.20
C GLN A 410 22.00 41.38 62.85
N VAL A 411 22.15 41.03 61.56
CA VAL A 411 22.68 39.72 61.15
C VAL A 411 24.21 39.70 61.19
N SER A 412 24.88 40.78 60.77
CA SER A 412 26.35 40.88 60.83
C SER A 412 26.88 41.10 62.26
N THR A 413 26.07 41.59 63.22
CA THR A 413 26.44 41.61 64.66
C THR A 413 26.12 40.31 65.40
N ARG A 414 25.25 39.43 64.87
CA ARG A 414 25.11 38.05 65.37
C ARG A 414 26.32 37.16 65.09
N GLY A 415 27.24 37.62 64.25
CA GLY A 415 28.58 37.04 64.08
C GLY A 415 29.56 37.33 65.24
N THR A 416 29.15 38.09 66.27
CA THR A 416 30.00 38.36 67.45
C THR A 416 29.50 37.74 68.76
N SER A 417 28.35 37.05 68.75
CA SER A 417 27.91 36.26 69.91
C SER A 417 28.35 34.80 69.74
N SER A 418 29.51 34.45 70.31
CA SER A 418 29.92 33.16 70.88
C SER A 418 29.14 31.87 70.54
N LEU A 419 28.79 31.61 69.28
CA LEU A 419 28.22 30.33 68.87
C LEU A 419 29.35 29.31 68.78
N THR A 420 29.30 28.30 69.63
CA THR A 420 30.25 27.20 69.60
C THR A 420 29.86 26.19 68.52
N ALA A 421 30.80 25.36 68.05
CA ALA A 421 30.51 24.33 67.06
C ALA A 421 29.37 23.38 67.47
N ALA A 422 29.11 23.23 68.77
CA ALA A 422 28.01 22.45 69.30
C ALA A 422 26.62 23.07 69.01
N ASP A 423 26.53 24.40 68.99
CA ASP A 423 25.28 25.12 68.71
C ASP A 423 24.87 25.02 67.23
N VAL A 424 25.87 24.83 66.34
CA VAL A 424 25.68 24.65 64.90
C VAL A 424 25.22 23.22 64.56
N TRP A 425 25.70 22.22 65.30
CA TRP A 425 25.42 20.79 65.03
C TRP A 425 24.07 20.30 65.56
N ASN A 426 23.43 21.02 66.49
CA ASN A 426 22.13 20.65 67.06
C ASN A 426 20.91 21.17 66.28
N SER A 427 21.11 21.85 65.15
CA SER A 427 19.99 22.33 64.32
C SER A 427 19.39 21.19 63.50
N ALA A 428 18.26 20.65 63.95
CA ALA A 428 17.61 19.41 63.48
C ALA A 428 17.08 19.40 62.03
N THR A 429 17.40 20.41 61.21
CA THR A 429 16.93 20.51 59.82
C THR A 429 18.00 21.07 58.88
N ARG A 430 19.15 20.39 58.77
CA ARG A 430 20.10 20.70 57.69
C ARG A 430 20.47 19.49 56.84
N THR A 431 20.19 19.63 55.55
CA THR A 431 20.70 18.85 54.43
C THR A 431 21.90 19.61 53.84
N LEU A 432 23.05 18.94 53.73
CA LEU A 432 24.24 19.49 53.07
C LEU A 432 24.23 19.08 51.60
N SER A 433 24.28 20.07 50.71
CA SER A 433 24.45 19.87 49.26
C SER A 433 25.89 20.24 48.88
N ASP A 434 26.55 19.31 48.20
CA ASP A 434 27.89 19.37 47.59
C ASP A 434 29.04 18.65 48.34
N TYR A 435 29.47 17.50 47.78
CA TYR A 435 30.47 16.56 48.30
C TYR A 435 31.64 16.41 47.30
N SER A 436 32.40 17.48 47.07
CA SER A 436 33.72 17.36 46.43
C SER A 436 34.81 17.18 47.49
N THR A 437 35.37 15.97 47.58
CA THR A 437 36.19 15.46 48.69
C THR A 437 37.65 15.91 48.73
N SER A 438 38.09 16.85 47.88
CA SER A 438 39.50 17.27 47.82
C SER A 438 39.83 18.54 48.63
N SER A 439 38.87 19.43 48.85
CA SER A 439 39.11 20.70 49.57
C SER A 439 38.97 20.57 51.09
N ILE A 440 38.10 19.66 51.58
CA ILE A 440 37.86 19.44 53.00
C ILE A 440 39.06 18.77 53.68
N ALA A 441 39.70 17.79 53.03
CA ALA A 441 40.88 17.13 53.58
C ALA A 441 42.00 18.14 53.87
N THR A 442 42.32 18.99 52.90
CA THR A 442 43.38 20.01 53.03
C THR A 442 43.10 20.99 54.17
N ALA A 443 41.85 21.41 54.36
CA ALA A 443 41.47 22.32 55.45
C ALA A 443 41.48 21.66 56.84
N VAL A 444 41.21 20.34 56.92
CA VAL A 444 41.25 19.58 58.17
C VAL A 444 42.69 19.29 58.62
N TRP A 445 43.59 18.99 57.67
CA TRP A 445 45.00 18.71 57.95
C TRP A 445 45.85 19.96 58.22
N ALA A 446 45.43 21.14 57.77
CA ALA A 446 46.16 22.41 57.97
C ALA A 446 45.91 23.08 59.34
N ASN A 447 45.08 22.51 60.22
CA ASN A 447 44.75 23.12 61.51
C ASN A 447 45.79 22.76 62.60
N GLY A 448 46.62 23.75 62.98
CA GLY A 448 47.76 23.61 63.90
C GLY A 448 47.45 23.37 65.39
N THR A 449 46.25 22.93 65.76
CA THR A 449 45.86 22.68 67.16
C THR A 449 45.10 21.36 67.36
N ARG A 450 45.71 20.23 66.97
CA ARG A 450 45.25 18.91 67.45
C ARG A 450 46.39 18.09 68.07
N THR A 451 46.23 17.76 69.35
CA THR A 451 46.88 16.63 70.00
C THR A 451 46.09 15.36 69.70
N LEU A 452 46.52 14.61 68.68
CA LEU A 452 46.21 13.19 68.55
C LEU A 452 47.24 12.41 69.38
N SER A 453 46.76 11.69 70.40
CA SER A 453 47.57 10.72 71.12
C SER A 453 47.94 9.57 70.18
N ASN A 454 49.15 9.68 69.64
CA ASN A 454 50.05 8.60 69.24
C ASN A 454 49.46 7.50 68.34
N TYR A 455 49.48 7.73 67.02
CA TYR A 455 50.25 6.86 66.12
C TYR A 455 50.98 7.78 65.12
N GLY A 456 52.30 7.64 65.08
CA GLY A 456 53.22 8.55 64.41
C GLY A 456 52.91 8.77 62.93
N ASN A 457 53.21 9.98 62.48
CA ASN A 457 53.21 10.39 61.08
C ASN A 457 53.99 9.41 60.22
N ASP A 458 53.26 8.65 59.40
CA ASP A 458 53.52 8.32 58.00
C ASP A 458 52.60 7.15 57.67
N ILE A 459 51.31 7.45 57.40
CA ILE A 459 50.44 6.49 56.73
C ILE A 459 50.39 6.91 55.26
N THR A 460 51.18 6.24 54.45
CA THR A 460 51.13 6.32 53.00
C THR A 460 49.85 5.64 52.49
N ALA A 461 49.44 5.88 51.25
CA ALA A 461 48.30 5.18 50.65
C ALA A 461 48.47 3.63 50.65
N GLU A 462 49.72 3.16 50.75
CA GLU A 462 50.08 1.76 50.90
C GLU A 462 49.82 1.22 52.32
N ASP A 463 49.99 2.05 53.36
CA ASP A 463 49.70 1.69 54.76
C ASP A 463 48.18 1.58 55.06
N VAL A 464 47.34 2.26 54.27
CA VAL A 464 45.88 2.08 54.31
C VAL A 464 45.46 0.75 53.66
N TRP A 465 46.21 0.30 52.65
CA TRP A 465 45.94 -0.93 51.92
C TRP A 465 46.48 -2.19 52.61
N ASN A 466 47.52 -2.03 53.44
CA ASN A 466 48.19 -3.13 54.15
C ASN A 466 47.58 -3.49 55.52
N VAL A 467 46.35 -3.07 55.81
CA VAL A 467 45.62 -3.54 57.00
C VAL A 467 45.33 -5.04 56.82
N LEU A 468 46.07 -5.87 57.56
CA LEU A 468 45.87 -7.32 57.64
C LEU A 468 44.38 -7.62 57.85
N SER A 469 43.79 -8.42 56.95
CA SER A 469 42.37 -8.82 56.97
C SER A 469 41.91 -9.37 58.33
N SER A 470 42.84 -9.86 59.15
CA SER A 470 42.61 -10.34 60.52
C SER A 470 42.15 -9.28 61.53
N SER A 471 42.20 -7.99 61.18
CA SER A 471 41.79 -6.89 62.05
C SER A 471 40.39 -6.30 61.73
N LEU A 472 39.72 -6.81 60.69
CA LEU A 472 38.38 -6.40 60.25
C LEU A 472 37.25 -7.20 60.93
N VAL A 473 37.21 -7.20 62.27
CA VAL A 473 36.27 -8.00 63.09
C VAL A 473 35.01 -7.24 63.56
N THR A 474 34.80 -6.01 63.07
CA THR A 474 33.66 -5.20 63.51
C THR A 474 32.43 -5.50 62.67
N VAL A 475 31.48 -6.21 63.28
CA VAL A 475 30.20 -6.64 62.67
C VAL A 475 29.47 -5.46 62.05
N GLY A 476 29.26 -5.52 60.73
CA GLY A 476 28.54 -4.54 59.92
C GLY A 476 29.40 -3.37 59.39
N SER A 477 30.71 -3.35 59.67
CA SER A 477 31.60 -2.33 59.11
C SER A 477 31.79 -2.51 57.59
N ILE A 478 32.00 -1.41 56.85
CA ILE A 478 32.28 -1.48 55.41
C ILE A 478 33.50 -2.37 55.14
N GLY A 479 34.52 -2.33 56.00
CA GLY A 479 35.72 -3.16 55.85
C GLY A 479 35.48 -4.65 56.06
N GLU A 480 34.68 -5.06 57.05
CA GLU A 480 34.27 -6.47 57.23
C GLU A 480 33.33 -6.91 56.08
N GLN A 481 32.39 -6.05 55.66
CA GLN A 481 31.52 -6.35 54.52
C GLN A 481 32.31 -6.47 53.21
N LEU A 482 33.34 -5.66 53.00
CA LEU A 482 34.21 -5.77 51.82
C LEU A 482 35.07 -7.04 51.90
N ALA A 483 35.69 -7.32 53.05
CA ALA A 483 36.50 -8.53 53.24
C ALA A 483 35.69 -9.83 53.10
N THR A 484 34.41 -9.83 53.49
CA THR A 484 33.57 -11.05 53.46
C THR A 484 32.76 -11.15 52.17
N ASN A 485 32.17 -10.05 51.67
CA ASN A 485 31.27 -10.08 50.52
C ASN A 485 32.00 -9.89 49.18
N VAL A 486 33.12 -9.15 49.14
CA VAL A 486 33.89 -9.01 47.89
C VAL A 486 34.83 -10.20 47.68
N ASP A 487 35.43 -10.76 48.73
CA ASP A 487 36.17 -12.02 48.59
C ASP A 487 35.25 -13.16 48.15
N ALA A 488 34.03 -13.25 48.69
CA ALA A 488 33.05 -14.23 48.22
C ALA A 488 32.61 -14.03 46.75
N GLN A 489 32.52 -12.79 46.25
CA GLN A 489 32.16 -12.49 44.85
C GLN A 489 33.36 -12.56 43.87
N VAL A 490 34.58 -12.31 44.33
CA VAL A 490 35.80 -12.30 43.49
C VAL A 490 36.48 -13.66 43.48
N SER A 491 36.47 -14.41 44.59
CA SER A 491 36.92 -15.81 44.63
C SER A 491 35.94 -16.76 43.90
N THR A 492 34.70 -16.34 43.63
CA THR A 492 33.76 -17.04 42.72
C THR A 492 33.85 -16.58 41.26
N ALA A 493 34.39 -15.38 40.99
CA ALA A 493 34.61 -14.89 39.62
C ALA A 493 35.85 -15.49 38.94
N GLY A 494 36.77 -16.10 39.70
CA GLY A 494 37.98 -16.78 39.20
C GLY A 494 37.81 -18.27 38.86
N GLY A 495 36.60 -18.82 39.03
CA GLY A 495 36.31 -20.24 38.81
C GLY A 495 34.84 -20.45 38.41
N ALA A 496 34.39 -19.76 37.36
CA ALA A 496 33.01 -19.88 36.92
C ALA A 496 32.69 -21.32 36.51
N ASP A 497 31.83 -21.98 37.29
CA ASP A 497 31.10 -23.20 36.96
C ASP A 497 30.17 -22.95 35.76
N ASN A 498 30.79 -22.80 34.59
CA ASN A 498 30.13 -22.58 33.31
C ASN A 498 29.71 -23.93 32.74
N TRP A 499 28.55 -24.39 33.18
CA TRP A 499 27.83 -25.48 32.51
C TRP A 499 27.48 -25.06 31.09
N SER A 500 27.65 -25.98 30.15
CA SER A 500 27.28 -25.81 28.74
C SER A 500 26.27 -26.89 28.35
N VAL A 501 25.05 -26.48 28.02
CA VAL A 501 24.04 -27.36 27.41
C VAL A 501 24.01 -27.08 25.91
N LYS A 502 24.16 -28.12 25.09
CA LYS A 502 24.13 -28.04 23.63
C LYS A 502 23.08 -28.99 23.08
N MET A 503 22.33 -28.53 22.10
CA MET A 503 21.27 -29.30 21.44
C MET A 503 21.68 -29.60 19.99
N GLY A 504 21.31 -30.77 19.47
CA GLY A 504 21.45 -31.09 18.06
C GLY A 504 20.43 -30.30 17.23
N ASN A 505 20.90 -29.72 16.12
CA ASN A 505 20.07 -28.99 15.15
C ASN A 505 19.42 -29.98 14.17
N VAL A 506 18.12 -29.85 13.95
CA VAL A 506 17.38 -30.57 12.91
C VAL A 506 16.75 -29.54 11.99
N GLU A 507 17.12 -29.52 10.71
CA GLU A 507 16.60 -28.49 9.80
C GLU A 507 15.13 -28.72 9.43
N ARG A 508 14.76 -29.97 9.12
CA ARG A 508 13.44 -30.31 8.58
C ARG A 508 13.06 -31.76 8.86
N VAL A 509 11.78 -32.00 9.11
CA VAL A 509 11.18 -33.33 9.29
C VAL A 509 9.84 -33.37 8.57
N GLN A 510 9.63 -34.38 7.73
CA GLN A 510 8.35 -34.55 7.04
C GLN A 510 7.27 -35.09 7.99
N ALA A 511 6.02 -34.67 7.82
CA ALA A 511 4.88 -35.22 8.54
C ALA A 511 4.80 -36.76 8.37
N GLY A 512 4.64 -37.47 9.48
CA GLY A 512 4.72 -38.94 9.55
C GLY A 512 6.10 -39.50 9.92
N TYR A 513 7.14 -38.66 9.98
CA TYR A 513 8.47 -39.06 10.43
C TYR A 513 8.75 -38.65 11.88
N THR A 514 9.90 -39.07 12.39
CA THR A 514 10.31 -38.81 13.78
C THR A 514 11.33 -37.67 13.84
N TYR A 515 10.97 -36.60 14.53
CA TYR A 515 11.93 -35.60 15.02
C TYR A 515 12.83 -36.26 16.07
N ARG A 516 14.14 -36.05 15.98
CA ARG A 516 15.13 -36.58 16.91
C ARG A 516 16.20 -35.55 17.20
N THR A 517 16.41 -35.26 18.48
CA THR A 517 17.49 -34.35 18.92
C THR A 517 18.24 -34.95 20.10
N LYS A 518 19.53 -34.63 20.18
CA LYS A 518 20.40 -34.99 21.30
C LYS A 518 20.77 -33.75 22.10
N VAL A 519 20.82 -33.91 23.41
CA VAL A 519 21.21 -32.87 24.35
C VAL A 519 22.51 -33.30 25.02
N PHE A 520 23.54 -32.48 24.90
CA PHE A 520 24.85 -32.67 25.52
C PHE A 520 25.01 -31.67 26.66
N ILE A 521 25.36 -32.17 27.84
CA ILE A 521 25.51 -31.39 29.07
C ILE A 521 26.94 -31.56 29.53
N LEU A 522 27.66 -30.44 29.50
CA LEU A 522 29.08 -30.36 29.82
C LEU A 522 29.27 -29.48 31.05
N ASP A 523 30.19 -29.87 31.93
CA ASP A 523 30.64 -29.02 33.02
C ASP A 523 31.62 -27.93 32.54
N SER A 524 32.17 -27.17 33.49
CA SER A 524 33.14 -26.10 33.24
C SER A 524 34.45 -26.56 32.61
N SER A 525 34.74 -27.87 32.64
CA SER A 525 35.91 -28.49 32.01
C SER A 525 35.58 -29.15 30.67
N ALA A 526 34.41 -28.85 30.09
CA ALA A 526 33.88 -29.44 28.87
C ALA A 526 33.76 -30.98 28.93
N THR A 527 33.58 -31.55 30.13
CA THR A 527 33.39 -33.00 30.32
C THR A 527 31.89 -33.32 30.39
N PRO A 528 31.40 -34.38 29.72
CA PRO A 528 30.01 -34.82 29.84
C PRO A 528 29.66 -35.21 31.27
N THR A 529 28.74 -34.46 31.88
CA THR A 529 28.41 -34.59 33.31
C THR A 529 26.91 -34.66 33.50
N ALA A 530 26.46 -35.45 34.47
CA ALA A 530 25.04 -35.59 34.77
C ALA A 530 24.48 -34.26 35.34
N PRO A 531 23.35 -33.75 34.82
CA PRO A 531 22.67 -32.60 35.39
C PRO A 531 22.02 -32.92 36.74
N PHE A 532 21.62 -31.89 37.47
CA PHE A 532 20.85 -32.02 38.72
C PHE A 532 19.49 -32.71 38.51
N SER A 533 18.81 -32.43 37.40
CA SER A 533 17.58 -33.12 37.01
C SER A 533 17.61 -33.57 35.55
N ILE A 534 16.77 -34.56 35.20
CA ILE A 534 16.61 -34.98 33.81
C ILE A 534 16.10 -33.79 32.97
N PRO A 535 16.73 -33.47 31.83
CA PRO A 535 16.24 -32.43 30.93
C PRO A 535 14.83 -32.70 30.45
N THR A 536 14.05 -31.65 30.29
CA THR A 536 12.68 -31.72 29.79
C THR A 536 12.56 -30.97 28.45
N VAL A 537 11.64 -31.42 27.60
CA VAL A 537 11.35 -30.81 26.30
C VAL A 537 9.93 -30.27 26.22
N THR A 538 9.78 -29.13 25.56
CA THR A 538 8.49 -28.57 25.15
C THR A 538 8.54 -28.29 23.65
N LEU A 539 7.53 -28.73 22.90
CA LEU A 539 7.42 -28.50 21.46
C LEU A 539 6.27 -27.54 21.16
N TYR A 540 6.53 -26.55 20.30
CA TYR A 540 5.55 -25.63 19.74
C TYR A 540 5.39 -25.90 18.24
N ASP A 541 4.15 -25.95 17.77
CA ASP A 541 3.87 -25.96 16.33
C ASP A 541 4.02 -24.57 15.69
N ALA A 542 3.81 -24.51 14.37
CA ALA A 542 3.89 -23.28 13.58
C ALA A 542 2.92 -22.18 14.04
N ASP A 543 1.80 -22.55 14.65
CA ASP A 543 0.80 -21.62 15.21
C ASP A 543 1.05 -21.28 16.68
N ARG A 544 2.20 -21.71 17.23
CA ARG A 544 2.61 -21.54 18.64
C ARG A 544 1.75 -22.31 19.65
N ASN A 545 1.02 -23.34 19.22
CA ASN A 545 0.35 -24.24 20.15
C ASN A 545 1.35 -25.21 20.76
N ILE A 546 1.17 -25.54 22.04
CA ILE A 546 2.01 -26.52 22.72
C ILE A 546 1.54 -27.92 22.32
N VAL A 547 2.42 -28.64 21.61
CA VAL A 547 2.16 -30.02 21.15
C VAL A 547 2.69 -31.04 22.16
N VAL A 548 3.80 -30.69 22.83
CA VAL A 548 4.41 -31.48 23.90
C VAL A 548 4.80 -30.51 25.01
N SER A 549 4.48 -30.84 26.26
CA SER A 549 4.72 -29.98 27.42
C SER A 549 5.59 -30.67 28.47
N GLY A 550 6.82 -30.19 28.66
CA GLY A 550 7.69 -30.59 29.77
C GLY A 550 7.99 -32.09 29.88
N VAL A 551 8.09 -32.80 28.76
CA VAL A 551 8.32 -34.26 28.76
C VAL A 551 9.80 -34.56 29.02
N ALA A 552 10.07 -35.53 29.89
CA ALA A 552 11.44 -35.94 30.20
C ALA A 552 12.15 -36.57 28.99
N THR A 553 13.41 -36.21 28.80
CA THR A 553 14.30 -36.84 27.81
C THR A 553 14.80 -38.20 28.29
N THR A 554 15.30 -39.02 27.37
CA THR A 554 15.86 -40.35 27.66
C THR A 554 17.37 -40.28 27.80
N LEU A 555 17.94 -40.82 28.87
CA LEU A 555 19.40 -40.90 29.07
C LEU A 555 20.02 -41.91 28.09
N LEU A 556 21.04 -41.50 27.34
CA LEU A 556 21.85 -42.41 26.50
C LEU A 556 23.16 -42.78 27.19
N SER A 557 23.87 -41.77 27.73
CA SER A 557 25.11 -41.92 28.50
C SER A 557 25.29 -40.72 29.41
N THR A 558 26.27 -40.73 30.32
CA THR A 558 26.55 -39.57 31.20
C THR A 558 26.64 -38.27 30.40
N GLY A 559 25.84 -37.27 30.77
CA GLY A 559 25.77 -35.97 30.10
C GLY A 559 25.17 -35.96 28.69
N VAL A 560 24.58 -37.07 28.21
CA VAL A 560 23.97 -37.15 26.86
C VAL A 560 22.56 -37.73 26.95
N TYR A 561 21.59 -36.94 26.51
CA TYR A 561 20.17 -37.28 26.51
C TYR A 561 19.61 -37.21 25.07
N GLU A 562 18.53 -37.95 24.82
CA GLU A 562 17.83 -37.96 23.55
C GLU A 562 16.34 -37.69 23.76
N TYR A 563 15.76 -36.96 22.81
CA TYR A 563 14.33 -36.86 22.65
C TYR A 563 13.93 -37.26 21.24
N THR A 564 12.84 -38.03 21.13
CA THR A 564 12.20 -38.36 19.87
C THR A 564 10.72 -38.02 19.92
N TYR A 565 10.20 -37.51 18.82
CA TYR A 565 8.80 -37.18 18.65
C TYR A 565 8.32 -37.62 17.27
N SER A 566 7.30 -38.47 17.22
CA SER A 566 6.66 -38.87 15.95
C SER A 566 5.69 -37.78 15.51
N VAL A 567 6.04 -37.09 14.43
CA VAL A 567 5.23 -36.02 13.83
C VAL A 567 3.99 -36.65 13.20
N SER A 568 2.81 -36.21 13.63
CA SER A 568 1.54 -36.68 13.07
C SER A 568 1.45 -36.38 11.57
N ASN A 569 0.76 -37.24 10.80
CA ASN A 569 0.48 -36.98 9.38
C ASN A 569 -0.33 -35.70 9.16
N ASN A 570 -1.11 -35.30 10.18
CA ASN A 570 -1.93 -34.08 10.16
C ASN A 570 -1.32 -32.96 11.02
N ALA A 571 -0.01 -33.03 11.32
CA ALA A 571 0.67 -31.98 12.04
C ALA A 571 0.58 -30.66 11.26
N ALA A 572 0.40 -29.54 11.97
CA ALA A 572 0.47 -28.22 11.36
C ALA A 572 1.84 -28.05 10.70
N GLN A 573 1.85 -27.64 9.43
CA GLN A 573 3.09 -27.50 8.66
C GLN A 573 3.72 -26.13 8.90
N GLY A 574 5.01 -26.02 8.58
CA GLY A 574 5.79 -24.79 8.79
C GLY A 574 6.79 -24.91 9.94
N LEU A 575 7.20 -23.78 10.51
CA LEU A 575 8.33 -23.71 11.45
C LEU A 575 7.91 -24.07 12.88
N TRP A 576 8.44 -25.17 13.40
CA TRP A 576 8.26 -25.63 14.78
C TRP A 576 9.44 -25.20 15.66
N GLU A 577 9.20 -25.14 16.98
CA GLU A 577 10.24 -24.86 17.97
C GLU A 577 10.29 -25.97 19.03
N ALA A 578 11.48 -26.52 19.26
CA ALA A 578 11.75 -27.39 20.38
C ALA A 578 12.56 -26.64 21.44
N ILE A 579 12.07 -26.58 22.68
CA ILE A 579 12.77 -25.97 23.82
C ILE A 579 13.15 -27.07 24.80
N ILE A 580 14.44 -27.18 25.10
CA ILE A 580 15.00 -28.03 26.14
C ILE A 580 15.30 -27.18 27.37
N SER A 581 14.81 -27.63 28.52
CA SER A 581 15.05 -27.02 29.83
C SER A 581 15.83 -28.01 30.71
N THR A 582 17.03 -27.63 31.12
CA THR A 582 17.95 -28.48 31.89
C THR A 582 18.32 -27.79 33.21
N GLU A 583 17.97 -28.38 34.34
CA GLU A 583 18.47 -27.95 35.65
C GLU A 583 19.83 -28.61 35.89
N VAL A 584 20.91 -27.84 35.75
CA VAL A 584 22.29 -28.35 35.83
C VAL A 584 22.79 -28.42 37.28
N GLU A 585 22.33 -27.49 38.13
CA GLU A 585 22.54 -27.43 39.57
C GLU A 585 21.23 -27.03 40.21
N SER A 586 21.05 -27.30 41.51
CA SER A 586 19.80 -26.95 42.20
C SER A 586 19.50 -25.45 42.04
N GLY A 587 18.36 -25.14 41.43
CA GLY A 587 17.92 -23.78 41.14
C GLY A 587 18.58 -23.11 39.91
N LYS A 588 19.47 -23.80 39.18
CA LYS A 588 20.15 -23.28 37.98
C LYS A 588 19.68 -24.02 36.73
N THR A 589 18.82 -23.35 35.97
CA THR A 589 18.27 -23.88 34.72
C THR A 589 18.90 -23.20 33.50
N ILE A 590 19.33 -24.01 32.53
CA ILE A 590 19.79 -23.58 31.21
C ILE A 590 18.75 -24.03 30.18
N GLN A 591 18.33 -23.10 29.32
CA GLN A 591 17.43 -23.39 28.21
C GLN A 591 18.18 -23.29 26.88
N THR A 592 17.87 -24.22 25.98
CA THR A 592 18.33 -24.22 24.59
C THR A 592 17.14 -24.50 23.69
N ASN A 593 17.13 -23.94 22.49
CA ASN A 593 16.08 -24.19 21.53
C ASN A 593 16.63 -24.56 20.14
N ASP A 594 15.76 -25.19 19.36
CA ASP A 594 15.97 -25.60 17.98
C ASP A 594 14.72 -25.27 17.16
N TYR A 595 14.91 -24.64 16.00
CA TYR A 595 13.83 -24.33 15.06
C TYR A 595 13.94 -25.26 13.85
N TRP A 596 12.86 -25.95 13.54
CA TRP A 596 12.84 -27.00 12.51
C TRP A 596 11.54 -26.97 11.74
N GLU A 597 11.59 -27.26 10.44
CA GLU A 597 10.39 -27.24 9.60
C GLU A 597 9.66 -28.58 9.59
N VAL A 598 8.34 -28.57 9.77
CA VAL A 598 7.46 -29.69 9.43
C VAL A 598 6.98 -29.54 7.99
N SER A 599 7.44 -30.42 7.09
CA SER A 599 7.09 -30.39 5.67
C SER A 599 5.99 -31.40 5.29
N GLY A 600 5.24 -31.09 4.24
CA GLY A 600 4.23 -31.97 3.66
C GLY A 600 4.82 -33.13 2.86
N SER A 601 3.96 -34.02 2.36
CA SER A 601 4.37 -35.13 1.49
C SER A 601 4.58 -34.65 0.05
N PRO A 602 5.76 -34.85 -0.56
CA PRO A 602 6.02 -34.39 -1.92
C PRO A 602 5.06 -35.02 -2.96
N ALA A 603 4.62 -34.21 -3.92
CA ALA A 603 3.83 -34.66 -5.06
C ALA A 603 4.65 -34.67 -6.35
N GLN A 604 4.51 -35.72 -7.15
CA GLN A 604 4.81 -35.66 -8.58
C GLN A 604 3.56 -35.22 -9.34
N VAL A 605 3.75 -34.38 -10.36
CA VAL A 605 2.66 -33.76 -11.12
C VAL A 605 2.95 -33.88 -12.61
N LEU A 606 2.01 -34.44 -13.36
CA LEU A 606 2.12 -34.65 -14.81
C LEU A 606 0.86 -34.15 -15.52
N ILE A 607 1.04 -33.51 -16.69
CA ILE A 607 -0.03 -33.25 -17.67
C ILE A 607 0.18 -34.19 -18.86
N ASN A 608 -0.52 -35.32 -18.85
CA ASN A 608 -0.40 -36.41 -19.83
C ASN A 608 -0.83 -35.98 -21.22
N SER A 609 -1.88 -35.16 -21.32
CA SER A 609 -2.34 -34.56 -22.56
C SER A 609 -3.29 -33.38 -22.28
N VAL A 610 -3.47 -32.52 -23.28
CA VAL A 610 -4.51 -31.48 -23.27
C VAL A 610 -5.33 -31.64 -24.55
N THR A 611 -6.64 -31.76 -24.40
CA THR A 611 -7.60 -31.86 -25.51
C THR A 611 -8.47 -30.61 -25.51
N ALA A 612 -8.51 -29.87 -26.62
CA ALA A 612 -9.34 -28.69 -26.78
C ALA A 612 -10.19 -28.83 -28.04
N THR A 613 -11.49 -29.12 -27.89
CA THR A 613 -12.41 -29.30 -29.04
C THR A 613 -13.00 -27.97 -29.50
N ASP A 614 -13.23 -27.06 -28.56
CA ASP A 614 -13.76 -25.72 -28.78
C ASP A 614 -13.46 -24.84 -27.55
N LEU A 615 -13.89 -23.58 -27.63
CA LEU A 615 -13.67 -22.56 -26.58
C LEU A 615 -14.27 -22.93 -25.22
N THR A 616 -15.25 -23.83 -25.17
CA THR A 616 -15.96 -24.25 -23.94
C THR A 616 -15.62 -25.66 -23.48
N SER A 617 -14.73 -26.36 -24.19
CA SER A 617 -14.40 -27.77 -23.93
C SER A 617 -12.89 -27.98 -24.10
N ILE A 618 -12.17 -27.57 -23.06
CA ILE A 618 -10.75 -27.86 -22.87
C ILE A 618 -10.63 -28.83 -21.68
N THR A 619 -9.83 -29.88 -21.81
CA THR A 619 -9.59 -30.86 -20.75
C THR A 619 -8.11 -31.23 -20.70
N GLY A 620 -7.47 -30.98 -19.56
CA GLY A 620 -6.14 -31.50 -19.24
C GLY A 620 -6.27 -32.87 -18.57
N ASN A 621 -5.74 -33.93 -19.18
CA ASN A 621 -5.57 -35.22 -18.53
C ASN A 621 -4.30 -35.16 -17.67
N VAL A 622 -4.46 -35.34 -16.35
CA VAL A 622 -3.39 -35.14 -15.38
C VAL A 622 -3.22 -36.33 -14.45
N THR A 623 -2.01 -36.48 -13.94
CA THR A 623 -1.66 -37.44 -12.88
C THR A 623 -1.01 -36.68 -11.73
N ILE A 624 -1.50 -36.90 -10.51
CA ILE A 624 -0.86 -36.48 -9.27
C ILE A 624 -0.48 -37.73 -8.51
N THR A 625 0.81 -37.90 -8.22
CA THR A 625 1.32 -39.05 -7.46
C THR A 625 1.86 -38.58 -6.13
N ASN A 626 1.45 -39.24 -5.04
CA ASN A 626 2.04 -38.99 -3.73
C ASN A 626 3.39 -39.73 -3.62
N GLU A 627 4.50 -39.00 -3.71
CA GLU A 627 5.85 -39.55 -3.55
C GLU A 627 6.29 -39.62 -2.08
N GLY A 628 5.47 -39.12 -1.15
CA GLY A 628 5.69 -39.26 0.29
C GLY A 628 5.34 -40.67 0.82
N LEU A 629 5.77 -40.94 2.06
CA LEU A 629 5.49 -42.21 2.74
C LEU A 629 4.20 -42.23 3.57
N SER A 630 3.46 -41.11 3.63
CA SER A 630 2.18 -40.98 4.33
C SER A 630 1.09 -40.39 3.43
N GLY A 631 -0.17 -40.79 3.66
CA GLY A 631 -1.31 -40.28 2.89
C GLY A 631 -1.52 -38.80 3.15
N TYR A 632 -1.80 -38.04 2.09
CA TYR A 632 -1.77 -36.58 2.14
C TYR A 632 -2.91 -35.98 1.33
N GLU A 633 -3.55 -34.92 1.85
CA GLU A 633 -4.55 -34.14 1.13
C GLU A 633 -3.89 -32.99 0.36
N TYR A 634 -3.74 -33.18 -0.95
CA TYR A 634 -3.15 -32.19 -1.83
C TYR A 634 -4.19 -31.14 -2.22
N GLN A 635 -3.89 -29.89 -1.91
CA GLN A 635 -4.56 -28.75 -2.55
C GLN A 635 -3.90 -28.52 -3.91
N TYR A 636 -4.68 -28.38 -4.97
CA TYR A 636 -4.17 -28.14 -6.30
C TYR A 636 -5.03 -27.15 -7.06
N GLU A 637 -4.40 -26.44 -7.98
CA GLU A 637 -5.03 -25.47 -8.86
C GLU A 637 -4.60 -25.71 -10.30
N TRP A 638 -5.49 -25.39 -11.24
CA TRP A 638 -5.17 -25.42 -12.65
C TRP A 638 -5.71 -24.17 -13.32
N CYS A 639 -4.95 -23.71 -14.30
CA CYS A 639 -5.27 -22.50 -15.03
C CYS A 639 -4.95 -22.64 -16.52
N VAL A 640 -5.53 -21.75 -17.31
CA VAL A 640 -5.21 -21.55 -18.72
C VAL A 640 -4.70 -20.13 -18.89
N VAL A 641 -3.47 -19.98 -19.39
CA VAL A 641 -2.78 -18.70 -19.48
C VAL A 641 -2.25 -18.47 -20.90
N SER A 642 -2.13 -17.22 -21.30
CA SER A 642 -1.62 -16.86 -22.64
C SER A 642 -0.09 -16.67 -22.68
N ASP A 643 0.54 -16.52 -21.51
CA ASP A 643 1.98 -16.39 -21.32
C ASP A 643 2.49 -17.51 -20.41
N LEU A 644 3.60 -18.16 -20.79
CA LEU A 644 4.22 -19.22 -19.99
C LEU A 644 4.72 -18.71 -18.63
N SER A 645 5.07 -17.42 -18.53
CA SER A 645 5.60 -16.80 -17.30
C SER A 645 4.51 -16.41 -16.29
N ASN A 646 3.24 -16.37 -16.69
CA ASN A 646 2.14 -16.18 -15.75
C ASN A 646 2.01 -17.45 -14.89
N ASP A 647 2.11 -17.29 -13.57
CA ASP A 647 1.82 -18.33 -12.60
C ASP A 647 0.31 -18.36 -12.31
N CYS A 648 -0.30 -19.56 -12.26
CA CYS A 648 -1.74 -19.69 -11.98
C CYS A 648 -2.16 -18.83 -10.78
N GLY A 649 -3.20 -18.01 -10.96
CA GLY A 649 -3.67 -17.05 -9.96
C GLY A 649 -3.73 -15.62 -10.51
N GLY A 650 -3.61 -14.60 -9.65
CA GLY A 650 -3.38 -13.21 -10.08
C GLY A 650 -4.54 -12.43 -10.73
N ASN A 651 -5.65 -13.10 -11.10
CA ASN A 651 -6.79 -12.55 -11.87
C ASN A 651 -6.48 -12.17 -13.34
N ASP A 652 -5.37 -12.63 -13.90
CA ASP A 652 -4.98 -12.44 -15.30
C ASP A 652 -5.04 -13.72 -16.14
N ASP A 653 -5.54 -14.81 -15.53
CA ASP A 653 -5.77 -16.09 -16.19
C ASP A 653 -6.98 -16.06 -17.15
N ALA A 654 -6.87 -16.77 -18.27
CA ALA A 654 -8.03 -17.01 -19.14
C ALA A 654 -9.04 -17.98 -18.50
N TYR A 655 -8.56 -18.85 -17.60
CA TYR A 655 -9.36 -19.75 -16.76
C TYR A 655 -8.59 -20.07 -15.49
N TYR A 656 -9.29 -20.18 -14.36
CA TYR A 656 -8.71 -20.61 -13.08
C TYR A 656 -9.70 -21.47 -12.30
N ALA A 657 -9.21 -22.53 -11.67
CA ALA A 657 -9.95 -23.31 -10.68
C ALA A 657 -9.01 -24.01 -9.70
N LEU A 658 -9.55 -24.37 -8.53
CA LEU A 658 -8.83 -25.08 -7.46
C LEU A 658 -9.70 -26.19 -6.86
N ALA A 659 -9.05 -27.20 -6.30
CA ALA A 659 -9.68 -28.31 -5.60
C ALA A 659 -8.68 -29.04 -4.68
N ALA A 660 -9.17 -30.06 -3.97
CA ALA A 660 -8.38 -30.86 -3.06
C ALA A 660 -8.57 -32.36 -3.30
N LYS A 661 -7.55 -33.16 -3.03
CA LYS A 661 -7.64 -34.63 -3.10
C LYS A 661 -6.70 -35.31 -2.10
N PHE A 662 -7.25 -36.19 -1.27
CA PHE A 662 -6.46 -37.14 -0.49
C PHE A 662 -5.94 -38.28 -1.36
N ILE A 663 -4.63 -38.54 -1.31
CA ILE A 663 -3.91 -39.56 -2.08
C ILE A 663 -3.00 -40.35 -1.14
N ASN A 664 -3.08 -41.68 -1.16
CA ASN A 664 -2.22 -42.54 -0.32
C ASN A 664 -0.78 -42.60 -0.86
N PRO A 665 0.20 -43.03 -0.05
CA PRO A 665 1.59 -43.19 -0.50
C PRO A 665 1.69 -44.06 -1.74
N SER A 666 2.47 -43.61 -2.73
CA SER A 666 2.67 -44.30 -4.01
C SER A 666 1.40 -44.55 -4.83
N GLU A 667 0.29 -43.86 -4.52
CA GLU A 667 -0.93 -43.90 -5.30
C GLU A 667 -0.91 -42.80 -6.37
N ASP A 668 -1.33 -43.16 -7.59
CA ASP A 668 -1.56 -42.22 -8.68
C ASP A 668 -3.04 -41.82 -8.70
N TRP A 669 -3.31 -40.52 -8.63
CA TRP A 669 -4.62 -39.96 -8.91
C TRP A 669 -4.67 -39.40 -10.33
N ASN A 670 -5.38 -40.12 -11.19
CA ASN A 670 -5.59 -39.74 -12.59
C ASN A 670 -6.96 -39.07 -12.75
N THR A 671 -6.99 -37.88 -13.35
CA THR A 671 -8.24 -37.14 -13.58
C THR A 671 -8.21 -36.28 -14.85
N GLY A 672 -9.38 -35.86 -15.32
CA GLY A 672 -9.53 -34.82 -16.33
C GLY A 672 -9.94 -33.51 -15.67
N LEU A 673 -9.14 -32.46 -15.84
CA LEU A 673 -9.43 -31.11 -15.35
C LEU A 673 -9.98 -30.26 -16.49
N SER A 674 -11.20 -29.74 -16.36
CA SER A 674 -11.88 -28.97 -17.41
C SER A 674 -11.55 -27.48 -17.33
N ALA A 675 -11.51 -26.82 -18.48
CA ALA A 675 -11.33 -25.38 -18.61
C ALA A 675 -12.09 -24.81 -19.81
N THR A 676 -12.27 -23.49 -19.85
CA THR A 676 -12.89 -22.75 -20.95
C THR A 676 -12.11 -21.47 -21.22
N VAL A 677 -12.13 -20.94 -22.44
CA VAL A 677 -11.52 -19.64 -22.79
C VAL A 677 -12.46 -18.82 -23.67
N ALA A 678 -12.35 -17.50 -23.62
CA ALA A 678 -13.24 -16.61 -24.37
C ALA A 678 -12.86 -16.46 -25.86
N THR A 679 -11.59 -16.68 -26.20
CA THR A 679 -11.04 -16.40 -27.54
C THR A 679 -10.21 -17.55 -28.07
N ALA A 680 -10.21 -17.71 -29.39
CA ALA A 680 -9.31 -18.66 -30.05
C ALA A 680 -7.85 -18.19 -29.94
N GLY A 681 -6.93 -19.12 -29.78
CA GLY A 681 -5.52 -18.80 -29.57
C GLY A 681 -4.68 -19.98 -29.08
N THR A 682 -3.40 -19.72 -28.90
CA THR A 682 -2.45 -20.63 -28.24
C THR A 682 -2.36 -20.25 -26.77
N TYR A 683 -2.47 -21.26 -25.91
CA TYR A 683 -2.48 -21.12 -24.46
C TYR A 683 -1.61 -22.21 -23.80
N TYR A 684 -1.33 -22.03 -22.52
CA TYR A 684 -0.69 -23.02 -21.66
C TYR A 684 -1.69 -23.51 -20.63
N PHE A 685 -1.90 -24.82 -20.57
CA PHE A 685 -2.59 -25.48 -19.46
C PHE A 685 -1.56 -25.74 -18.37
N LYS A 686 -1.82 -25.21 -17.17
CA LYS A 686 -0.93 -25.36 -16.02
C LYS A 686 -1.65 -26.07 -14.89
N LEU A 687 -0.92 -26.89 -14.15
CA LEU A 687 -1.36 -27.56 -12.93
C LEU A 687 -0.30 -27.34 -11.86
N LYS A 688 -0.71 -26.88 -10.69
CA LYS A 688 0.15 -26.70 -9.52
C LYS A 688 -0.47 -27.43 -8.33
N VAL A 689 0.34 -28.21 -7.64
CA VAL A 689 -0.07 -29.07 -6.53
C VAL A 689 0.78 -28.73 -5.32
N TYR A 690 0.13 -28.37 -4.23
CA TYR A 690 0.76 -27.89 -3.01
C TYR A 690 0.93 -29.01 -1.99
N PHE A 691 2.11 -29.05 -1.35
CA PHE A 691 2.42 -29.92 -0.23
C PHE A 691 3.08 -29.12 0.90
N GLY A 692 2.24 -28.35 1.59
CA GLY A 692 2.69 -27.43 2.62
C GLY A 692 3.01 -26.08 2.03
N THR A 693 4.21 -25.60 2.32
CA THR A 693 4.80 -24.37 1.76
C THR A 693 5.41 -24.60 0.37
N ASP A 694 5.67 -25.85 0.02
CA ASP A 694 6.23 -26.25 -1.28
C ASP A 694 5.13 -26.64 -2.29
N SER A 695 5.50 -26.67 -3.56
CA SER A 695 4.60 -27.12 -4.64
C SER A 695 5.34 -27.76 -5.80
N SER A 696 4.65 -28.66 -6.49
CA SER A 696 5.06 -29.22 -7.78
C SER A 696 4.16 -28.69 -8.87
N SER A 697 4.73 -28.37 -10.04
CA SER A 697 3.98 -27.78 -11.14
C SER A 697 4.28 -28.48 -12.46
N ALA A 698 3.28 -28.52 -13.34
CA ALA A 698 3.40 -28.98 -14.71
C ALA A 698 2.73 -27.96 -15.65
N SER A 699 3.23 -27.85 -16.88
CA SER A 699 2.67 -26.94 -17.89
C SER A 699 2.73 -27.57 -19.28
N ARG A 700 1.70 -27.34 -20.10
CA ARG A 700 1.66 -27.85 -21.47
C ARG A 700 0.94 -26.89 -22.42
N VAL A 701 1.57 -26.60 -23.56
CA VAL A 701 1.00 -25.73 -24.60
C VAL A 701 -0.08 -26.45 -25.41
N PHE A 702 -1.13 -25.74 -25.79
CA PHE A 702 -2.17 -26.20 -26.71
C PHE A 702 -2.76 -25.03 -27.50
N THR A 703 -3.50 -25.33 -28.57
CA THR A 703 -4.21 -24.32 -29.39
C THR A 703 -5.68 -24.68 -29.46
N VAL A 704 -6.55 -23.67 -29.35
CA VAL A 704 -8.00 -23.81 -29.50
C VAL A 704 -8.50 -22.88 -30.60
N THR A 705 -9.36 -23.39 -31.47
CA THR A 705 -9.95 -22.65 -32.58
C THR A 705 -11.41 -22.33 -32.29
N SER A 706 -11.91 -21.22 -32.84
CA SER A 706 -13.34 -20.89 -32.79
C SER A 706 -14.10 -21.86 -33.67
N GLY A 707 -14.94 -22.71 -33.07
CA GLY A 707 -15.69 -23.73 -33.80
C GLY A 707 -16.51 -23.16 -34.96
N SER A 708 -16.19 -23.56 -36.18
CA SER A 708 -17.09 -23.41 -37.33
C SER A 708 -18.16 -24.50 -37.26
N ALA A 709 -19.43 -24.10 -37.28
CA ALA A 709 -20.59 -25.00 -37.35
C ALA A 709 -20.50 -25.97 -38.54
N PRO A 710 -21.04 -27.20 -38.44
CA PRO A 710 -21.02 -28.14 -39.55
C PRO A 710 -22.04 -27.71 -40.61
N SER A 711 -21.58 -27.28 -41.78
CA SER A 711 -22.46 -27.05 -42.93
C SER A 711 -22.58 -28.31 -43.78
N SER A 712 -23.80 -28.84 -43.83
CA SER A 712 -24.26 -29.86 -44.75
C SER A 712 -24.25 -29.37 -46.21
N GLY A 713 -23.76 -30.23 -47.11
CA GLY A 713 -24.40 -30.48 -48.41
C GLY A 713 -24.06 -29.56 -49.59
N GLY A 714 -23.62 -30.20 -50.68
CA GLY A 714 -24.07 -29.83 -52.02
C GLY A 714 -23.02 -29.33 -53.01
N GLY A 715 -22.42 -30.27 -53.74
CA GLY A 715 -22.39 -30.27 -55.20
C GLY A 715 -21.68 -29.15 -55.98
N GLY A 716 -20.65 -29.55 -56.74
CA GLY A 716 -20.59 -29.26 -58.17
C GLY A 716 -19.51 -28.28 -58.66
N GLY A 717 -18.66 -28.78 -59.56
CA GLY A 717 -18.33 -28.03 -60.78
C GLY A 717 -16.96 -27.35 -60.87
N GLY A 718 -15.96 -28.16 -61.25
CA GLY A 718 -14.82 -27.91 -62.13
C GLY A 718 -14.39 -26.49 -62.56
N GLY A 719 -13.06 -26.30 -62.58
CA GLY A 719 -12.38 -25.26 -63.36
C GLY A 719 -10.99 -25.00 -62.82
N GLY A 720 -9.99 -25.70 -63.35
CA GLY A 720 -8.66 -25.86 -62.77
C GLY A 720 -7.84 -24.60 -62.57
N SER A 721 -7.00 -24.65 -61.54
CA SER A 721 -5.66 -24.05 -61.56
C SER A 721 -4.66 -25.18 -61.30
N THR A 722 -3.76 -25.31 -62.26
CA THR A 722 -2.73 -26.34 -62.38
C THR A 722 -1.90 -26.48 -61.12
N THR A 723 -1.91 -27.70 -60.58
CA THR A 723 -0.81 -28.26 -59.78
C THR A 723 0.49 -28.11 -60.56
N THR A 724 1.30 -27.12 -60.21
CA THR A 724 2.72 -27.22 -60.47
C THR A 724 3.23 -28.36 -59.62
N ASN A 725 3.52 -29.47 -60.31
CA ASN A 725 4.39 -30.52 -59.84
C ASN A 725 5.73 -29.84 -59.50
N GLY A 726 5.86 -29.36 -58.27
CA GLY A 726 7.08 -28.74 -57.78
C GLY A 726 8.11 -29.84 -57.68
N SER A 727 9.10 -29.81 -58.56
CA SER A 727 10.31 -30.61 -58.43
C SER A 727 10.83 -30.46 -57.01
N CYS A 728 10.93 -31.55 -56.25
CA CYS A 728 11.51 -31.54 -54.91
C CYS A 728 12.94 -30.99 -55.02
N ASN A 729 13.16 -29.77 -54.53
CA ASN A 729 14.43 -29.09 -54.70
C ASN A 729 15.33 -29.36 -53.48
N GLY A 730 15.77 -30.61 -53.37
CA GLY A 730 16.53 -31.07 -52.21
C GLY A 730 15.71 -30.97 -50.91
N ALA A 731 16.37 -30.52 -49.84
CA ALA A 731 15.84 -30.47 -48.48
C ALA A 731 15.06 -29.19 -48.14
N ASP A 732 14.73 -28.35 -49.12
CA ASP A 732 13.88 -27.15 -48.94
C ASP A 732 12.41 -27.53 -49.16
N PHE A 733 11.78 -28.03 -48.10
CA PHE A 733 10.44 -28.63 -48.15
C PHE A 733 9.32 -27.60 -48.14
N ASN A 734 9.61 -26.38 -47.67
CA ASN A 734 8.67 -25.27 -47.66
C ASN A 734 8.87 -24.30 -48.84
N ALA A 735 9.84 -24.57 -49.72
CA ALA A 735 10.19 -23.78 -50.91
C ALA A 735 10.53 -22.31 -50.59
N SER A 736 11.16 -22.06 -49.44
CA SER A 736 11.58 -20.73 -49.00
C SER A 736 12.89 -20.26 -49.66
N GLY A 737 13.59 -21.17 -50.35
CA GLY A 737 14.87 -20.93 -51.00
C GLY A 737 16.07 -21.10 -50.08
N LYS A 738 15.89 -21.65 -48.87
CA LYS A 738 16.95 -21.96 -47.91
C LYS A 738 16.57 -23.19 -47.10
N VAL A 739 17.55 -24.05 -46.83
CA VAL A 739 17.38 -25.18 -45.89
C VAL A 739 17.74 -24.70 -44.49
N ASP A 740 16.73 -24.62 -43.60
CA ASP A 740 16.92 -24.17 -42.23
C ASP A 740 16.09 -24.97 -41.20
N SER A 741 15.97 -24.45 -39.98
CA SER A 741 15.23 -25.09 -38.89
C SER A 741 13.78 -25.41 -39.24
N THR A 742 13.19 -24.66 -40.18
CA THR A 742 11.82 -24.89 -40.65
C THR A 742 11.74 -26.18 -41.44
N ASP A 743 12.67 -26.42 -42.38
CA ASP A 743 12.72 -27.68 -43.13
C ASP A 743 13.06 -28.87 -42.25
N PHE A 744 13.93 -28.67 -41.26
CA PHE A 744 14.20 -29.69 -40.26
C PHE A 744 12.96 -30.07 -39.45
N SER A 745 12.16 -29.09 -39.05
CA SER A 745 10.90 -29.36 -38.34
C SER A 745 9.90 -30.13 -39.20
N ILE A 746 9.88 -29.86 -40.52
CA ILE A 746 9.06 -30.61 -41.48
C ILE A 746 9.58 -32.04 -41.61
N LEU A 747 10.90 -32.27 -41.73
CA LEU A 747 11.47 -33.63 -41.78
C LEU A 747 11.13 -34.45 -40.53
N LEU A 748 11.29 -33.84 -39.35
CA LEU A 748 11.00 -34.48 -38.07
C LEU A 748 9.53 -34.85 -37.92
N PHE A 749 8.61 -34.03 -38.45
CA PHE A 749 7.19 -34.35 -38.44
C PHE A 749 6.89 -35.67 -39.15
N PHE A 750 7.62 -35.99 -40.21
CA PHE A 750 7.47 -37.24 -40.97
C PHE A 750 8.41 -38.36 -40.52
N TRP A 751 9.22 -38.16 -39.47
CA TRP A 751 10.21 -39.13 -39.00
C TRP A 751 9.60 -40.49 -38.67
N LYS A 752 10.10 -41.55 -39.32
CA LYS A 752 9.62 -42.94 -39.19
C LYS A 752 8.13 -43.14 -39.47
N THR A 753 7.47 -42.18 -40.14
CA THR A 753 6.09 -42.36 -40.61
C THR A 753 6.03 -43.30 -41.82
N LYS A 754 4.86 -43.82 -42.16
CA LYS A 754 4.68 -44.78 -43.28
C LYS A 754 4.24 -44.05 -44.55
N SER A 755 4.89 -44.36 -45.67
CA SER A 755 4.49 -43.92 -47.02
C SER A 755 3.06 -44.39 -47.38
N PRO A 756 2.25 -43.62 -48.14
CA PRO A 756 2.59 -42.36 -48.83
C PRO A 756 2.58 -41.13 -47.90
N PHE A 757 3.62 -40.30 -48.02
CA PHE A 757 3.76 -39.06 -47.25
C PHE A 757 2.90 -37.95 -47.86
N ALA A 758 2.31 -37.11 -47.01
CA ALA A 758 1.53 -35.95 -47.46
C ALA A 758 2.40 -34.93 -48.21
N ASN A 759 3.69 -34.81 -47.85
CA ASN A 759 4.71 -34.13 -48.63
C ASN A 759 5.67 -35.20 -49.18
N PRO A 760 5.72 -35.48 -50.48
CA PRO A 760 6.59 -36.52 -51.04
C PRO A 760 8.08 -36.14 -51.01
N CYS A 761 8.43 -34.86 -50.79
CA CYS A 761 9.83 -34.40 -50.83
C CYS A 761 10.63 -34.72 -49.55
N VAL A 762 9.96 -35.10 -48.45
CA VAL A 762 10.61 -35.38 -47.16
C VAL A 762 11.41 -36.69 -47.14
N ASP A 763 11.12 -37.59 -48.09
CA ASP A 763 11.91 -38.77 -48.41
C ASP A 763 12.87 -38.38 -49.54
N ILE A 764 13.98 -37.76 -49.15
CA ILE A 764 14.92 -37.08 -50.05
C ILE A 764 15.68 -38.10 -50.89
N ASN A 765 15.97 -39.28 -50.33
CA ASN A 765 16.67 -40.36 -51.02
C ASN A 765 15.72 -41.32 -51.80
N VAL A 766 14.39 -41.14 -51.66
CA VAL A 766 13.32 -41.87 -52.34
C VAL A 766 13.32 -43.37 -52.01
N ASP A 767 13.64 -43.72 -50.76
CA ASP A 767 13.68 -45.11 -50.28
C ASP A 767 12.38 -45.58 -49.58
N THR A 768 11.36 -44.72 -49.59
CA THR A 768 10.04 -44.85 -48.95
C THR A 768 10.03 -44.71 -47.43
N LYS A 769 11.11 -44.20 -46.84
CA LYS A 769 11.24 -43.92 -45.41
C LYS A 769 11.69 -42.48 -45.20
N VAL A 770 11.50 -42.00 -43.97
CA VAL A 770 12.10 -40.75 -43.50
C VAL A 770 12.90 -41.11 -42.27
N ASP A 771 14.22 -41.19 -42.43
CA ASP A 771 15.13 -41.62 -41.37
C ASP A 771 16.45 -40.85 -41.36
N SER A 772 17.44 -41.38 -40.63
CA SER A 772 18.76 -40.76 -40.47
C SER A 772 19.43 -40.41 -41.79
N VAL A 773 19.13 -41.11 -42.87
CA VAL A 773 19.69 -40.83 -44.19
C VAL A 773 19.12 -39.50 -44.73
N ASP A 774 17.81 -39.30 -44.69
CA ASP A 774 17.19 -38.03 -45.12
C ASP A 774 17.63 -36.86 -44.25
N PHE A 775 17.73 -37.07 -42.93
CA PHE A 775 18.24 -36.05 -42.02
C PHE A 775 19.70 -35.68 -42.31
N SER A 776 20.55 -36.66 -42.65
CA SER A 776 21.94 -36.39 -43.02
C SER A 776 22.04 -35.57 -44.32
N ILE A 777 21.14 -35.80 -45.27
CA ILE A 777 21.06 -35.04 -46.53
C ILE A 777 20.57 -33.60 -46.26
N LEU A 778 19.59 -33.43 -45.36
CA LEU A 778 19.13 -32.10 -44.94
C LEU A 778 20.24 -31.30 -44.26
N LEU A 779 20.98 -31.91 -43.34
CA LEU A 779 22.11 -31.25 -42.68
C LEU A 779 23.24 -30.91 -43.65
N TYR A 780 23.48 -31.75 -44.65
CA TYR A 780 24.47 -31.46 -45.70
C TYR A 780 24.08 -30.22 -46.51
N GLN A 781 22.79 -30.00 -46.75
CA GLN A 781 22.28 -28.85 -47.50
C GLN A 781 22.01 -27.62 -46.61
N TRP A 782 22.31 -27.69 -45.31
CA TRP A 782 22.00 -26.65 -44.34
C TRP A 782 22.59 -25.28 -44.72
N GLY A 783 21.74 -24.26 -44.71
CA GLY A 783 22.13 -22.89 -45.04
C GLY A 783 22.50 -22.65 -46.51
N THR A 784 22.42 -23.67 -47.37
CA THR A 784 22.65 -23.54 -48.82
C THR A 784 21.35 -23.22 -49.57
N LYS A 785 21.47 -22.57 -50.73
CA LYS A 785 20.38 -22.51 -51.70
C LYS A 785 20.40 -23.81 -52.50
N PRO A 786 19.28 -24.56 -52.62
CA PRO A 786 19.25 -25.75 -53.45
C PRO A 786 19.58 -25.42 -54.91
N LEU A 787 20.32 -26.30 -55.59
CA LEU A 787 20.79 -26.11 -56.99
C LEU A 787 19.67 -26.15 -58.02
#